data_AF-A0A399T3P6-F1
#
_entry.id   AF-A0A399T3P6-F1
#
_cell.length_a   1.000
_cell.length_b   1.000
_cell.length_c   1.000
_cell.angle_alpha   90.00
_cell.angle_beta   90.00
_cell.angle_gamma   90.00
#
_symmetry.space_group_name_H-M   'P 1'
#
loop_
_entity.id
_entity.type
_entity.pdbx_description
1 polymer ?
#
loop_
_entity_poly.entity_id
_entity_poly.type
_entity_poly.pdbx_seq_one_letter_code
_entity_poly.pdbx_strand_id
1 'polypeptide(L)'
;MLLLLTLGKISHAQQTIPPSTIQLQDTISFQDTTQGLLQKVLRPFKFRDNRNRNEKERVYNYMLDLIDKGELKIDSTTVKQIIVQLDSLDRQGKLNENDIQAIFKKADLNEQASKEARDSLKTVLSAVIQANDEQSTAEEQEFDDKIAKLLVPIKNWQNSPENQIYTDTTVSNDTTFYKEYELKLHKKIKTIGWHNAWMEQEFQRYSYQYLSVLNLYGYELSATGECARPDYLENFEKPQGVIEYAHASNCDVHLTVYSKLPGEISRFLRNEQAWKRLTTELDTLIKRYDLRGINLYLEDVSISDSEHFTAFMSQLTTHLRQNNDSFVVSLSIPSITDQASLDKVSAYNFNALNPYVDYYYVLTDRMLNGRIGISRALSPLFPSKKYGDRSIESTINSYQNSGLPSSKLIVTLSYLGIGWNVADFEGKLRNTNIQNLTYQTVVEKYLNTDRLGTSIIPGFDRQQVAAYLNVIGESPDRNLQIWYDNAQSLYEKYLWTLEQNLGGVAVRGLGYDDGRPELWDAMGAALVEIDTLLTHQKISIQDTLPDITWRQYLKIFREDFKWAVAVDLEYYQNLDDSTTCDCRFNPDSVAVYHDSLIVWHAWQPYSKSSDNHLSNKLKDSLVCNSMFVRWDFYAHIFRWCWIVAAGIIALFYFLSLYLERFKIGGKSALNAIKAIQVISFVFFILTISCWFYLSPTIDLIGASSEGSNIGLLFISLIFGAILGWLIHSWYKSGKSVPKNRP
;
A
#
# COMPACT_ATOMS: atom_id res chain seq x y z
N MET A 1 -55.07 -56.16 12.34
CA MET A 1 -55.80 -56.08 13.63
C MET A 1 -56.02 -54.60 13.91
N LEU A 2 -56.94 -53.96 13.17
CA LEU A 2 -58.31 -53.57 13.58
C LEU A 2 -58.36 -52.58 14.76
N LEU A 3 -58.69 -51.30 14.46
CA LEU A 3 -59.91 -50.54 14.86
C LEU A 3 -59.82 -50.00 16.32
N LEU A 4 -60.23 -48.79 16.73
CA LEU A 4 -61.28 -47.86 16.30
C LEU A 4 -61.12 -46.48 17.00
N LEU A 5 -61.74 -45.48 16.37
CA LEU A 5 -62.13 -44.12 16.79
C LEU A 5 -62.57 -43.92 18.26
N THR A 6 -62.25 -42.75 18.84
CA THR A 6 -63.23 -41.93 19.58
C THR A 6 -62.95 -40.42 19.43
N LEU A 7 -63.99 -39.68 19.05
CA LEU A 7 -64.11 -38.22 19.07
C LEU A 7 -64.44 -37.74 20.50
N GLY A 8 -63.92 -36.59 20.93
CA GLY A 8 -64.29 -35.99 22.21
C GLY A 8 -63.75 -34.57 22.46
N LYS A 9 -64.54 -33.58 22.00
CA LYS A 9 -64.74 -32.18 22.48
C LYS A 9 -63.59 -31.34 23.07
N ILE A 10 -63.48 -30.17 22.45
CA ILE A 10 -62.72 -28.95 22.78
C ILE A 10 -63.19 -28.34 24.11
N SER A 11 -62.23 -27.90 24.94
CA SER A 11 -62.39 -26.92 26.02
C SER A 11 -61.18 -25.98 25.99
N HIS A 12 -61.40 -24.71 25.65
CA HIS A 12 -60.37 -23.66 25.62
C HIS A 12 -59.95 -23.26 27.03
N ALA A 13 -58.68 -23.47 27.37
CA ALA A 13 -57.99 -22.77 28.45
C ALA A 13 -56.91 -21.88 27.83
N GLN A 14 -57.02 -20.58 28.11
CA GLN A 14 -56.23 -19.50 27.53
C GLN A 14 -54.80 -19.55 28.09
N GLN A 15 -53.86 -20.08 27.31
CA GLN A 15 -52.44 -20.09 27.63
C GLN A 15 -51.85 -18.73 27.23
N THR A 16 -51.48 -17.91 28.21
CA THR A 16 -50.75 -16.66 27.97
C THR A 16 -49.34 -16.99 27.48
N ILE A 17 -49.11 -16.81 26.18
CA ILE A 17 -47.80 -16.95 25.54
C ILE A 17 -46.98 -15.69 25.87
N PRO A 18 -45.79 -15.79 26.47
CA PRO A 18 -44.91 -14.63 26.67
C PRO A 18 -44.50 -14.02 25.32
N PRO A 19 -44.30 -12.69 25.23
CA PRO A 19 -43.95 -12.03 23.97
C PRO A 19 -42.69 -12.67 23.38
N SER A 20 -42.80 -13.10 22.12
CA SER A 20 -41.71 -13.74 21.40
C SER A 20 -40.54 -12.78 21.24
N THR A 21 -39.43 -13.08 21.90
CA THR A 21 -38.13 -12.46 21.64
C THR A 21 -37.74 -12.80 20.20
N ILE A 22 -37.75 -11.80 19.32
CA ILE A 22 -37.35 -11.97 17.93
C ILE A 22 -35.84 -12.22 17.90
N GLN A 23 -35.42 -13.40 17.43
CA GLN A 23 -34.05 -13.56 16.96
C GLN A 23 -33.99 -13.08 15.52
N LEU A 24 -33.51 -11.84 15.33
CA LEU A 24 -33.07 -11.36 14.02
C LEU A 24 -31.82 -12.18 13.68
N GLN A 25 -31.99 -13.24 12.89
CA GLN A 25 -30.88 -14.07 12.43
C GLN A 25 -29.99 -13.27 11.47
N ASP A 26 -28.69 -13.40 11.68
CA ASP A 26 -27.67 -12.82 10.82
C ASP A 26 -27.84 -13.35 9.39
N THR A 27 -28.03 -12.45 8.43
CA THR A 27 -27.95 -12.79 7.00
C THR A 27 -26.51 -13.13 6.56
N ILE A 28 -25.57 -13.09 7.51
CA ILE A 28 -24.13 -13.19 7.28
C ILE A 28 -23.58 -14.31 8.17
N SER A 29 -23.42 -15.51 7.61
CA SER A 29 -22.40 -16.45 8.11
C SER A 29 -21.22 -16.38 7.14
N PHE A 30 -20.24 -15.53 7.44
CA PHE A 30 -18.89 -15.82 6.97
C PHE A 30 -18.40 -16.96 7.85
N GLN A 31 -18.05 -18.11 7.27
CA GLN A 31 -17.12 -18.99 7.96
C GLN A 31 -15.85 -18.16 8.23
N ASP A 32 -15.35 -18.21 9.46
CA ASP A 32 -14.27 -17.39 10.04
C ASP A 32 -12.88 -17.57 9.37
N THR A 33 -12.80 -17.98 8.11
CA THR A 33 -11.58 -18.50 7.49
C THR A 33 -10.72 -17.46 6.78
N THR A 34 -11.16 -16.21 6.56
CA THR A 34 -10.31 -15.16 5.94
C THR A 34 -9.95 -14.04 6.93
N GLN A 35 -8.84 -14.24 7.65
CA GLN A 35 -8.12 -13.17 8.34
C GLN A 35 -7.37 -12.29 7.30
N GLY A 36 -8.08 -11.47 6.53
CA GLY A 36 -7.54 -10.68 5.41
C GLY A 36 -7.65 -9.15 5.57
N LEU A 37 -6.96 -8.41 4.70
CA LEU A 37 -7.03 -6.94 4.59
C LEU A 37 -8.44 -6.50 4.17
N LEU A 38 -9.09 -7.28 3.30
CA LEU A 38 -10.48 -7.12 2.89
C LEU A 38 -11.44 -7.20 4.07
N GLN A 39 -11.20 -8.10 5.05
CA GLN A 39 -12.03 -8.15 6.26
C GLN A 39 -11.87 -6.87 7.08
N LYS A 40 -10.68 -6.26 7.13
CA LYS A 40 -10.46 -4.97 7.81
C LYS A 40 -11.22 -3.83 7.12
N VAL A 41 -11.31 -3.85 5.79
CA VAL A 41 -12.09 -2.88 5.01
C VAL A 41 -13.60 -3.11 5.18
N LEU A 42 -14.06 -4.37 5.23
CA LEU A 42 -15.47 -4.73 5.38
C LEU A 42 -15.98 -4.68 6.84
N ARG A 43 -15.11 -4.48 7.84
CA ARG A 43 -15.47 -4.44 9.27
C ARG A 43 -16.27 -3.20 9.69
N PRO A 44 -15.83 -1.94 9.43
CA PRO A 44 -16.62 -0.72 9.69
C PRO A 44 -18.03 -0.84 9.13
N PHE A 45 -18.08 -1.43 7.95
CA PHE A 45 -19.27 -1.76 7.23
C PHE A 45 -20.20 -2.77 7.95
N LYS A 46 -19.69 -3.90 8.48
CA LYS A 46 -20.50 -4.77 9.36
C LYS A 46 -21.08 -4.02 10.56
N PHE A 47 -20.35 -3.05 11.11
CA PHE A 47 -20.88 -2.20 12.19
C PHE A 47 -22.05 -1.32 11.71
N ARG A 48 -22.07 -0.86 10.45
CA ARG A 48 -23.22 -0.17 9.84
C ARG A 48 -24.49 -1.04 9.84
N ASP A 49 -24.40 -2.30 9.40
CA ASP A 49 -25.57 -3.19 9.37
C ASP A 49 -26.07 -3.51 10.78
N ASN A 50 -25.13 -3.72 11.71
CA ASN A 50 -25.43 -3.93 13.13
C ASN A 50 -26.02 -2.67 13.78
N ARG A 51 -25.56 -1.47 13.42
CA ARG A 51 -26.11 -0.19 13.92
C ARG A 51 -27.49 0.09 13.34
N ASN A 52 -27.70 -0.10 12.04
CA ASN A 52 -29.02 0.03 11.41
C ASN A 52 -30.02 -0.95 12.04
N ARG A 53 -29.56 -2.14 12.44
CA ARG A 53 -30.34 -3.09 13.25
C ARG A 53 -30.63 -2.54 14.66
N ASN A 54 -29.64 -2.02 15.37
CA ASN A 54 -29.83 -1.47 16.72
C ASN A 54 -30.78 -0.24 16.72
N GLU A 55 -30.70 0.62 15.70
CA GLU A 55 -31.61 1.75 15.52
C GLU A 55 -33.04 1.26 15.21
N LYS A 56 -33.20 0.19 14.42
CA LYS A 56 -34.49 -0.49 14.21
C LYS A 56 -35.05 -1.08 15.50
N GLU A 57 -34.20 -1.72 16.31
CA GLU A 57 -34.57 -2.21 17.64
C GLU A 57 -34.95 -1.06 18.58
N ARG A 58 -34.28 0.10 18.50
CA ARG A 58 -34.61 1.31 19.27
C ARG A 58 -35.98 1.86 18.89
N VAL A 59 -36.27 2.01 17.59
CA VAL A 59 -37.58 2.48 17.11
C VAL A 59 -38.67 1.49 17.48
N TYR A 60 -38.42 0.18 17.35
CA TYR A 60 -39.35 -0.87 17.77
C TYR A 60 -39.67 -0.82 19.26
N ASN A 61 -38.65 -0.76 20.12
CA ASN A 61 -38.82 -0.69 21.57
C ASN A 61 -39.52 0.61 22.00
N TYR A 62 -39.23 1.73 21.33
CA TYR A 62 -39.90 2.99 21.57
C TYR A 62 -41.40 2.93 21.23
N MET A 63 -41.77 2.28 20.12
CA MET A 63 -43.19 2.07 19.77
C MET A 63 -43.90 1.16 20.78
N LEU A 64 -43.23 0.14 21.32
CA LEU A 64 -43.79 -0.69 22.38
C LEU A 64 -44.01 0.08 23.69
N ASP A 65 -43.07 0.95 24.08
CA ASP A 65 -43.21 1.83 25.25
C ASP A 65 -44.41 2.78 25.12
N LEU A 66 -44.66 3.33 23.93
CA LEU A 66 -45.84 4.15 23.67
C LEU A 66 -47.16 3.36 23.74
N ILE A 67 -47.15 2.06 23.41
CA ILE A 67 -48.30 1.16 23.56
C ILE A 67 -48.57 0.90 25.04
N ASP A 68 -47.53 0.57 25.82
CA ASP A 68 -47.66 0.31 27.26
C ASP A 68 -48.16 1.54 28.03
N LYS A 69 -47.80 2.75 27.58
CA LYS A 69 -48.31 4.03 28.12
C LYS A 69 -49.73 4.37 27.65
N GLY A 70 -50.30 3.61 26.72
CA GLY A 70 -51.64 3.84 26.17
C GLY A 70 -51.73 5.02 25.20
N GLU A 71 -50.59 5.56 24.77
CA GLU A 71 -50.49 6.71 23.85
C GLU A 71 -50.53 6.29 22.38
N LEU A 72 -50.25 5.01 22.12
CA LEU A 72 -50.29 4.38 20.80
C LEU A 72 -51.21 3.13 20.84
N LYS A 73 -52.37 3.20 20.20
CA LYS A 73 -53.41 2.15 20.25
C LYS A 73 -53.33 1.18 19.08
N ILE A 74 -52.15 0.60 18.86
CA ILE A 74 -51.91 -0.41 17.82
C ILE A 74 -51.38 -1.71 18.45
N ASP A 75 -51.57 -2.85 17.78
CA ASP A 75 -51.03 -4.12 18.27
C ASP A 75 -49.55 -4.33 17.86
N SER A 76 -48.87 -5.24 18.57
CA SER A 76 -47.46 -5.57 18.31
C SER A 76 -47.20 -6.13 16.89
N THR A 77 -48.21 -6.65 16.20
CA THR A 77 -48.14 -7.12 14.82
C THR A 77 -48.12 -5.93 13.86
N THR A 78 -48.94 -4.92 14.09
CA THR A 78 -48.93 -3.64 13.35
C THR A 78 -47.60 -2.91 13.54
N VAL A 79 -47.03 -2.90 14.75
CA VAL A 79 -45.67 -2.37 14.99
C VAL A 79 -44.64 -3.10 14.13
N LYS A 80 -44.68 -4.43 14.09
CA LYS A 80 -43.78 -5.24 13.25
C LYS A 80 -43.95 -4.90 11.77
N GLN A 81 -45.18 -4.71 11.30
CA GLN A 81 -45.46 -4.32 9.91
C GLN A 81 -44.92 -2.92 9.59
N ILE A 82 -45.02 -1.97 10.52
CA ILE A 82 -44.45 -0.63 10.38
C ILE A 82 -42.93 -0.69 10.33
N ILE A 83 -42.28 -1.45 11.21
CA ILE A 83 -40.82 -1.64 11.19
C ILE A 83 -40.36 -2.33 9.91
N VAL A 84 -41.07 -3.34 9.42
CA VAL A 84 -40.76 -4.00 8.15
C VAL A 84 -40.94 -3.04 6.97
N GLN A 85 -41.96 -2.19 7.00
CA GLN A 85 -42.16 -1.16 5.97
C GLN A 85 -41.08 -0.08 6.03
N LEU A 86 -40.72 0.40 7.22
CA LEU A 86 -39.63 1.33 7.44
C LEU A 86 -38.29 0.74 6.98
N ASP A 87 -37.99 -0.51 7.32
CA ASP A 87 -36.81 -1.24 6.86
C ASP A 87 -36.80 -1.39 5.34
N SER A 88 -37.96 -1.67 4.73
CA SER A 88 -38.06 -1.71 3.26
C SER A 88 -37.87 -0.33 2.63
N LEU A 89 -38.38 0.74 3.22
CA LEU A 89 -38.25 2.11 2.68
C LEU A 89 -36.84 2.66 2.88
N ASP A 90 -36.20 2.36 4.01
CA ASP A 90 -34.78 2.61 4.31
C ASP A 90 -33.88 1.91 3.28
N ARG A 91 -34.09 0.60 3.03
CA ARG A 91 -33.35 -0.16 2.00
C ARG A 91 -33.61 0.34 0.57
N GLN A 92 -34.79 0.89 0.32
CA GLN A 92 -35.16 1.47 -0.96
C GLN A 92 -34.70 2.93 -1.09
N GLY A 93 -34.07 3.51 -0.06
CA GLY A 93 -33.66 4.92 -0.03
C GLY A 93 -34.82 5.92 0.05
N LYS A 94 -36.06 5.45 0.17
CA LYS A 94 -37.28 6.26 0.19
C LYS A 94 -37.61 6.80 1.57
N LEU A 95 -36.72 6.68 2.56
CA LEU A 95 -37.06 7.11 3.90
C LEU A 95 -36.93 8.64 3.99
N ASN A 96 -38.01 9.35 3.67
CA ASN A 96 -38.13 10.79 3.84
C ASN A 96 -39.39 11.14 4.65
N GLU A 97 -39.57 12.43 4.96
CA GLU A 97 -40.66 12.90 5.81
C GLU A 97 -42.07 12.63 5.21
N ASN A 98 -42.18 12.57 3.89
CA ASN A 98 -43.44 12.27 3.18
C ASN A 98 -43.78 10.77 3.23
N ASP A 99 -42.78 9.91 3.16
CA ASP A 99 -42.93 8.47 3.29
C ASP A 99 -43.26 8.05 4.73
N ILE A 100 -42.69 8.73 5.73
CA ILE A 100 -43.13 8.62 7.13
C ILE A 100 -44.62 8.96 7.24
N GLN A 101 -45.07 10.04 6.61
CA GLN A 101 -46.49 10.40 6.60
C GLN A 101 -47.37 9.37 5.88
N ALA A 102 -46.89 8.75 4.81
CA ALA A 102 -47.60 7.70 4.08
C ALA A 102 -47.76 6.42 4.93
N ILE A 103 -46.73 6.03 5.68
CA ILE A 103 -46.80 4.92 6.64
C ILE A 103 -47.79 5.26 7.76
N PHE A 104 -47.74 6.48 8.28
CA PHE A 104 -48.63 6.93 9.34
C PHE A 104 -50.09 6.94 8.91
N LYS A 105 -50.34 7.28 7.63
CA LYS A 105 -51.67 7.22 7.03
C LYS A 105 -52.13 5.78 6.77
N LYS A 106 -51.24 4.88 6.33
CA LYS A 106 -51.57 3.50 5.99
C LYS A 106 -51.80 2.62 7.22
N ALA A 107 -51.13 2.91 8.32
CA ALA A 107 -51.29 2.22 9.60
C ALA A 107 -52.33 2.88 10.52
N ASP A 108 -53.13 3.83 10.02
CA ASP A 108 -54.12 4.62 10.79
C ASP A 108 -53.56 5.26 12.07
N LEU A 109 -52.24 5.51 12.12
CA LEU A 109 -51.58 6.14 13.25
C LEU A 109 -52.12 7.55 13.51
N ASN A 110 -52.68 8.20 12.49
CA ASN A 110 -53.31 9.50 12.62
C ASN A 110 -54.59 9.52 13.48
N GLU A 111 -55.26 8.37 13.63
CA GLU A 111 -56.45 8.20 14.46
C GLU A 111 -56.16 7.37 15.72
N GLN A 112 -55.14 6.50 15.66
CA GLN A 112 -54.79 5.55 16.73
C GLN A 112 -53.67 6.01 17.67
N ALA A 113 -53.03 7.15 17.42
CA ALA A 113 -51.99 7.72 18.27
C ALA A 113 -52.35 9.15 18.73
N SER A 114 -51.97 9.50 19.97
CA SER A 114 -52.08 10.88 20.46
C SER A 114 -51.26 11.83 19.57
N LYS A 115 -51.57 13.13 19.62
CA LYS A 115 -50.81 14.13 18.87
C LYS A 115 -49.36 14.16 19.35
N GLU A 116 -49.14 14.08 20.66
CA GLU A 116 -47.81 14.02 21.27
C GLU A 116 -47.02 12.77 20.82
N ALA A 117 -47.65 11.59 20.79
CA ALA A 117 -46.99 10.35 20.36
C ALA A 117 -46.60 10.38 18.87
N ARG A 118 -47.43 11.00 18.01
CA ARG A 118 -47.13 11.18 16.58
C ARG A 118 -45.95 12.11 16.35
N ASP A 119 -45.96 13.27 17.02
CA ASP A 119 -44.89 14.27 16.88
C ASP A 119 -43.56 13.70 17.40
N SER A 120 -43.60 12.92 18.49
CA SER A 120 -42.42 12.25 19.03
C SER A 120 -41.92 11.11 18.13
N LEU A 121 -42.80 10.25 17.60
CA LEU A 121 -42.43 9.21 16.63
C LEU A 121 -41.81 9.80 15.36
N LYS A 122 -42.39 10.90 14.85
CA LYS A 122 -41.85 11.62 13.69
C LYS A 122 -40.46 12.17 13.97
N THR A 123 -40.26 12.74 15.16
CA THR A 123 -38.94 13.25 15.60
C THR A 123 -37.90 12.13 15.69
N VAL A 124 -38.25 10.99 16.29
CA VAL A 124 -37.36 9.82 16.41
C VAL A 124 -36.99 9.27 15.04
N LEU A 125 -37.94 9.17 14.10
CA LEU A 125 -37.71 8.67 12.75
C LEU A 125 -36.88 9.64 11.89
N SER A 126 -37.16 10.94 11.97
CA SER A 126 -36.35 11.98 11.30
C SER A 126 -34.92 12.03 11.81
N ALA A 127 -34.71 11.83 13.12
CA ALA A 127 -33.37 11.73 13.70
C ALA A 127 -32.60 10.49 13.21
N VAL A 128 -33.28 9.38 12.94
CA VAL A 128 -32.66 8.16 12.37
C VAL A 128 -32.27 8.37 10.91
N ILE A 129 -33.11 9.05 10.11
CA ILE A 129 -32.78 9.43 8.72
C ILE A 129 -31.54 10.33 8.69
N GLN A 130 -31.59 11.42 9.46
CA GLN A 130 -30.51 12.41 9.49
C GLN A 130 -29.18 11.80 9.99
N ALA A 131 -29.23 10.93 11.00
CA ALA A 131 -28.04 10.25 11.49
C ALA A 131 -27.45 9.26 10.47
N ASN A 132 -28.27 8.65 9.61
CA ASN A 132 -27.80 7.79 8.52
C ASN A 132 -27.15 8.61 7.40
N ASP A 133 -27.75 9.74 7.00
CA ASP A 133 -27.22 10.62 5.93
C ASP A 133 -25.92 11.32 6.34
N GLU A 134 -25.85 11.85 7.57
CA GLU A 134 -24.62 12.48 8.10
C GLU A 134 -23.48 11.47 8.21
N GLN A 135 -23.77 10.22 8.57
CA GLN A 135 -22.76 9.19 8.69
C GLN A 135 -22.33 8.61 7.34
N SER A 136 -23.23 8.42 6.36
CA SER A 136 -22.82 7.97 5.03
C SER A 136 -21.86 8.96 4.38
N THR A 137 -22.11 10.26 4.59
CA THR A 137 -21.24 11.34 4.13
C THR A 137 -19.86 11.28 4.81
N ALA A 138 -19.81 11.00 6.11
CA ALA A 138 -18.55 10.86 6.84
C ALA A 138 -17.74 9.61 6.43
N GLU A 139 -18.40 8.49 6.12
CA GLU A 139 -17.74 7.26 5.65
C GLU A 139 -17.17 7.39 4.24
N GLU A 140 -17.89 8.08 3.33
CA GLU A 140 -17.40 8.41 2.00
C GLU A 140 -16.17 9.33 2.08
N GLN A 141 -16.22 10.34 2.96
CA GLN A 141 -15.07 11.20 3.26
C GLN A 141 -13.87 10.41 3.85
N GLU A 142 -14.10 9.47 4.76
CA GLU A 142 -13.03 8.63 5.32
C GLU A 142 -12.37 7.77 4.24
N PHE A 143 -13.15 7.21 3.31
CA PHE A 143 -12.63 6.46 2.17
C PHE A 143 -11.78 7.36 1.25
N ASP A 144 -12.28 8.54 0.91
CA ASP A 144 -11.57 9.49 0.05
C ASP A 144 -10.26 9.96 0.71
N ASP A 145 -10.28 10.29 2.00
CA ASP A 145 -9.09 10.63 2.79
C ASP A 145 -8.06 9.49 2.79
N LYS A 146 -8.54 8.24 2.91
CA LYS A 146 -7.68 7.06 2.86
C LYS A 146 -7.03 6.90 1.49
N ILE A 147 -7.79 7.02 0.39
CA ILE A 147 -7.25 6.94 -0.97
C ILE A 147 -6.26 8.07 -1.21
N ALA A 148 -6.61 9.31 -0.85
CA ALA A 148 -5.73 10.46 -0.96
C ALA A 148 -4.39 10.22 -0.23
N LYS A 149 -4.43 9.71 1.00
CA LYS A 149 -3.23 9.39 1.79
C LYS A 149 -2.37 8.30 1.13
N LEU A 150 -2.98 7.24 0.59
CA LEU A 150 -2.26 6.17 -0.09
C LEU A 150 -1.59 6.65 -1.38
N LEU A 151 -2.15 7.67 -2.03
CA LEU A 151 -1.62 8.24 -3.27
C LEU A 151 -0.53 9.31 -3.04
N VAL A 152 -0.34 9.83 -1.82
CA VAL A 152 0.67 10.87 -1.53
C VAL A 152 2.05 10.49 -2.08
N PRO A 153 2.61 9.29 -1.82
CA PRO A 153 3.93 8.92 -2.34
C PRO A 153 3.96 8.96 -3.87
N ILE A 154 2.94 8.39 -4.52
CA ILE A 154 2.83 8.30 -5.98
C ILE A 154 2.73 9.71 -6.59
N LYS A 155 1.90 10.58 -6.01
CA LYS A 155 1.73 11.97 -6.46
C LYS A 155 3.02 12.77 -6.26
N ASN A 156 3.72 12.58 -5.15
CA ASN A 156 5.03 13.21 -4.92
C ASN A 156 6.07 12.77 -5.95
N TRP A 157 6.09 11.47 -6.28
CA TRP A 157 6.96 10.92 -7.33
C TRP A 157 6.63 11.51 -8.71
N GLN A 158 5.35 11.62 -9.07
CA GLN A 158 4.89 12.22 -10.33
C GLN A 158 5.27 13.70 -10.45
N ASN A 159 5.25 14.43 -9.34
CA ASN A 159 5.53 15.87 -9.32
C ASN A 159 7.02 16.22 -9.16
N SER A 160 7.90 15.25 -8.88
CA SER A 160 9.32 15.50 -8.55
C SER A 160 10.29 14.66 -9.40
N PRO A 161 10.41 14.92 -10.72
CA PRO A 161 11.30 14.14 -11.59
C PRO A 161 12.79 14.23 -11.23
N GLU A 162 13.23 15.31 -10.57
CA GLU A 162 14.63 15.52 -10.17
C GLU A 162 15.05 14.68 -8.94
N ASN A 163 14.09 14.17 -8.16
CA ASN A 163 14.34 13.38 -6.93
C ASN A 163 14.21 11.86 -7.15
N GLN A 164 14.23 11.40 -8.40
CA GLN A 164 14.04 9.99 -8.74
C GLN A 164 15.30 9.15 -8.60
N ILE A 165 16.47 9.77 -8.38
CA ILE A 165 17.75 9.07 -8.19
C ILE A 165 18.23 9.29 -6.75
N TYR A 166 18.41 8.20 -6.02
CA TYR A 166 18.95 8.17 -4.66
C TYR A 166 20.30 7.45 -4.65
N THR A 167 21.34 8.07 -4.09
CA THR A 167 22.67 7.44 -3.99
C THR A 167 22.91 6.95 -2.56
N ASP A 168 23.02 5.63 -2.39
CA ASP A 168 23.56 5.02 -1.18
C ASP A 168 25.07 4.85 -1.33
N THR A 169 25.81 5.15 -0.26
CA THR A 169 27.27 5.04 -0.23
C THR A 169 27.67 4.07 0.87
N THR A 170 28.14 2.88 0.50
CA THR A 170 28.68 1.92 1.48
C THR A 170 30.18 1.79 1.33
N VAL A 171 30.91 1.78 2.46
CA VAL A 171 32.37 1.69 2.49
C VAL A 171 32.76 0.36 3.13
N SER A 172 33.55 -0.45 2.42
CA SER A 172 34.09 -1.71 2.94
C SER A 172 35.49 -1.92 2.39
N ASN A 173 36.47 -2.16 3.27
CA ASN A 173 37.86 -2.54 2.96
C ASN A 173 38.43 -1.77 1.75
N ASP A 174 38.57 -0.46 1.88
CA ASP A 174 39.17 0.46 0.88
C ASP A 174 38.39 0.65 -0.42
N THR A 175 37.16 0.13 -0.46
CA THR A 175 36.27 0.28 -1.60
C THR A 175 35.04 1.08 -1.20
N THR A 176 34.79 2.18 -1.90
CA THR A 176 33.52 2.92 -1.79
C THR A 176 32.58 2.42 -2.87
N PHE A 177 31.46 1.86 -2.46
CA PHE A 177 30.38 1.45 -3.33
C PHE A 177 29.37 2.59 -3.39
N TYR A 178 29.25 3.22 -4.55
CA TYR A 178 28.12 4.09 -4.84
C TYR A 178 27.04 3.23 -5.48
N LYS A 179 25.89 3.15 -4.83
CA LYS A 179 24.69 2.51 -5.36
C LYS A 179 23.68 3.59 -5.64
N GLU A 180 23.47 3.87 -6.91
CA GLU A 180 22.38 4.74 -7.35
C GLU A 180 21.14 3.87 -7.55
N TYR A 181 20.05 4.30 -6.92
CA TYR A 181 18.74 3.71 -7.01
C TYR A 181 17.83 4.68 -7.74
N GLU A 182 17.12 4.19 -8.75
CA GLU A 182 16.05 4.92 -9.40
C GLU A 182 14.72 4.49 -8.79
N LEU A 183 13.94 5.46 -8.30
CA LEU A 183 12.58 5.25 -7.84
C LEU A 183 11.68 5.10 -9.07
N LYS A 184 10.99 3.96 -9.19
CA LYS A 184 9.98 3.74 -10.24
C LYS A 184 8.65 3.33 -9.66
N LEU A 185 7.59 3.66 -10.39
CA LEU A 185 6.28 3.08 -10.12
C LEU A 185 6.30 1.60 -10.52
N HIS A 186 6.14 0.75 -9.52
CA HIS A 186 6.00 -0.69 -9.65
C HIS A 186 4.52 -1.07 -9.57
N LYS A 187 4.10 -2.01 -10.43
CA LYS A 187 2.76 -2.58 -10.42
C LYS A 187 2.82 -3.92 -9.69
N LYS A 188 2.08 -4.06 -8.59
CA LYS A 188 2.10 -5.27 -7.74
C LYS A 188 1.67 -6.54 -8.48
N ILE A 189 0.78 -6.39 -9.46
CA ILE A 189 0.27 -7.44 -10.36
C ILE A 189 0.06 -6.84 -11.76
N LYS A 190 -0.22 -7.66 -12.78
CA LYS A 190 -0.51 -7.12 -14.12
C LYS A 190 -1.76 -6.25 -14.10
N THR A 191 -1.61 -5.01 -14.54
CA THR A 191 -2.69 -4.04 -14.71
C THR A 191 -2.88 -3.79 -16.21
N ILE A 192 -4.00 -4.25 -16.75
CA ILE A 192 -4.28 -4.21 -18.18
C ILE A 192 -5.43 -3.24 -18.44
N GLY A 193 -5.25 -2.29 -19.36
CA GLY A 193 -6.32 -1.41 -19.82
C GLY A 193 -6.79 -1.82 -21.22
N TRP A 194 -8.08 -2.14 -21.40
CA TRP A 194 -8.64 -2.41 -22.73
C TRP A 194 -9.13 -1.12 -23.38
N HIS A 195 -8.40 -0.68 -24.39
CA HIS A 195 -8.75 0.46 -25.21
C HIS A 195 -9.49 -0.02 -26.46
N ASN A 196 -10.71 0.47 -26.67
CA ASN A 196 -11.51 0.10 -27.83
C ASN A 196 -11.17 0.97 -29.04
N ALA A 197 -11.21 0.40 -30.24
CA ALA A 197 -10.93 1.12 -31.49
C ALA A 197 -11.88 2.29 -31.82
N TRP A 198 -13.01 2.41 -31.12
CA TRP A 198 -13.99 3.49 -31.28
C TRP A 198 -13.88 4.58 -30.22
N MET A 199 -12.90 4.50 -29.31
CA MET A 199 -12.60 5.61 -28.41
C MET A 199 -11.98 6.77 -29.22
N GLU A 200 -12.31 8.00 -28.87
CA GLU A 200 -11.88 9.18 -29.61
C GLU A 200 -10.63 9.80 -28.99
N GLN A 201 -10.76 10.72 -28.03
CA GLN A 201 -9.63 11.45 -27.44
C GLN A 201 -9.40 11.12 -25.96
N GLU A 202 -10.24 10.28 -25.37
CA GLU A 202 -10.18 9.90 -23.96
C GLU A 202 -8.83 9.26 -23.61
N PHE A 203 -8.17 8.60 -24.58
CA PHE A 203 -6.88 7.98 -24.39
C PHE A 203 -5.77 8.95 -23.97
N GLN A 204 -5.86 10.22 -24.35
CA GLN A 204 -4.88 11.24 -23.99
C GLN A 204 -4.83 11.51 -22.48
N ARG A 205 -5.88 11.10 -21.74
CA ARG A 205 -6.03 11.31 -20.30
C ARG A 205 -5.85 10.03 -19.47
N TYR A 206 -5.48 8.91 -20.08
CA TYR A 206 -5.23 7.69 -19.31
C TYR A 206 -4.01 7.84 -18.39
N SER A 207 -4.09 7.25 -17.21
CA SER A 207 -2.94 7.11 -16.31
C SER A 207 -2.07 5.92 -16.73
N TYR A 208 -1.42 6.01 -17.90
CA TYR A 208 -0.61 4.92 -18.48
C TYR A 208 0.45 4.37 -17.53
N GLN A 209 1.02 5.22 -16.65
CA GLN A 209 1.97 4.80 -15.63
C GLN A 209 1.42 3.80 -14.60
N TYR A 210 0.10 3.65 -14.48
CA TYR A 210 -0.54 2.63 -13.64
C TYR A 210 -0.77 1.32 -14.40
N LEU A 211 -0.69 1.33 -15.72
CA LEU A 211 -0.87 0.16 -16.57
C LEU A 211 0.46 -0.56 -16.81
N SER A 212 0.41 -1.88 -16.71
CA SER A 212 1.45 -2.77 -17.23
C SER A 212 1.31 -2.92 -18.73
N VAL A 213 0.07 -3.04 -19.20
CA VAL A 213 -0.26 -3.32 -20.61
C VAL A 213 -1.45 -2.47 -21.03
N LEU A 214 -1.34 -1.81 -22.18
CA LEU A 214 -2.47 -1.34 -22.95
C LEU A 214 -2.86 -2.39 -23.98
N ASN A 215 -4.05 -2.96 -23.85
CA ASN A 215 -4.57 -3.97 -24.77
C ASN A 215 -5.55 -3.33 -25.75
N LEU A 216 -5.16 -3.25 -27.02
CA LEU A 216 -5.94 -2.68 -28.11
C LEU A 216 -7.01 -3.66 -28.57
N TYR A 217 -8.28 -3.28 -28.45
CA TYR A 217 -9.41 -4.09 -28.91
C TYR A 217 -9.86 -3.63 -30.30
N GLY A 218 -9.39 -4.31 -31.35
CA GLY A 218 -9.68 -3.87 -32.74
C GLY A 218 -9.51 -4.87 -33.88
N TYR A 219 -8.81 -6.01 -33.72
CA TYR A 219 -8.68 -6.97 -34.81
C TYR A 219 -9.87 -7.95 -34.80
N GLU A 220 -10.84 -7.74 -35.69
CA GLU A 220 -11.97 -8.68 -35.87
C GLU A 220 -11.56 -9.82 -36.81
N LEU A 221 -11.39 -11.02 -36.27
CA LEU A 221 -10.97 -12.22 -36.98
C LEU A 221 -12.13 -12.81 -37.81
N SER A 222 -11.89 -12.92 -39.11
CA SER A 222 -12.77 -13.64 -40.05
C SER A 222 -12.42 -15.12 -40.19
N ALA A 223 -13.30 -15.92 -40.82
CA ALA A 223 -13.01 -17.32 -41.13
C ALA A 223 -11.77 -17.54 -42.03
N THR A 224 -11.31 -16.52 -42.75
CA THR A 224 -10.14 -16.59 -43.64
C THR A 224 -8.83 -16.24 -42.94
N GLY A 225 -8.87 -15.79 -41.68
CA GLY A 225 -7.70 -15.32 -40.92
C GLY A 225 -7.41 -13.82 -41.07
N GLU A 226 -8.10 -13.15 -41.99
CA GLU A 226 -7.94 -11.71 -42.27
C GLU A 226 -8.74 -10.85 -41.29
N CYS A 227 -8.31 -9.61 -41.08
CA CYS A 227 -9.06 -8.62 -40.32
C CYS A 227 -10.32 -8.15 -41.08
N ALA A 228 -11.50 -8.39 -40.51
CA ALA A 228 -12.79 -7.98 -41.07
C ALA A 228 -13.12 -6.49 -40.87
N ARG A 229 -12.36 -5.79 -40.02
CA ARG A 229 -12.50 -4.36 -39.69
C ARG A 229 -11.13 -3.66 -39.68
N PRO A 230 -10.49 -3.51 -40.85
CA PRO A 230 -9.20 -2.83 -40.91
C PRO A 230 -9.27 -1.36 -40.47
N ASP A 231 -10.44 -0.72 -40.58
CA ASP A 231 -10.72 0.65 -40.10
C ASP A 231 -10.47 0.81 -38.59
N TYR A 232 -10.65 -0.25 -37.80
CA TYR A 232 -10.35 -0.23 -36.37
C TYR A 232 -8.84 -0.21 -36.10
N LEU A 233 -8.05 -0.87 -36.94
CA LEU A 233 -6.59 -0.84 -36.84
C LEU A 233 -6.05 0.54 -37.27
N GLU A 234 -6.63 1.13 -38.32
CA GLU A 234 -6.30 2.48 -38.78
C GLU A 234 -6.53 3.55 -37.68
N ASN A 235 -7.53 3.36 -36.80
CA ASN A 235 -7.77 4.27 -35.68
C ASN A 235 -6.62 4.27 -34.65
N PHE A 236 -5.90 3.16 -34.48
CA PHE A 236 -4.74 3.10 -33.58
C PHE A 236 -3.49 3.75 -34.18
N GLU A 237 -3.42 3.87 -35.51
CA GLU A 237 -2.26 4.39 -36.27
C GLU A 237 -2.23 5.92 -36.40
N LYS A 238 -3.22 6.63 -35.85
CA LYS A 238 -3.27 8.10 -35.95
C LYS A 238 -2.03 8.71 -35.27
N PRO A 239 -1.38 9.72 -35.87
CA PRO A 239 -0.31 10.47 -35.21
C PRO A 239 -0.80 11.05 -33.89
N GLN A 240 0.04 11.05 -32.85
CA GLN A 240 -0.39 11.38 -31.48
C GLN A 240 -1.54 10.47 -31.02
N GLY A 241 -1.53 9.23 -31.48
CA GLY A 241 -2.52 8.21 -31.18
C GLY A 241 -2.18 7.40 -29.94
N VAL A 242 -3.10 6.52 -29.57
CA VAL A 242 -3.05 5.74 -28.33
C VAL A 242 -1.75 4.95 -28.13
N ILE A 243 -1.15 4.42 -29.20
CA ILE A 243 0.09 3.62 -29.16
C ILE A 243 1.27 4.50 -28.72
N GLU A 244 1.39 5.70 -29.29
CA GLU A 244 2.48 6.64 -28.96
C GLU A 244 2.43 7.04 -27.49
N TYR A 245 1.24 7.32 -26.95
CA TYR A 245 1.05 7.66 -25.53
C TYR A 245 1.42 6.49 -24.60
N ALA A 246 1.09 5.25 -24.98
CA ALA A 246 1.45 4.07 -24.21
C ALA A 246 2.98 3.89 -24.16
N HIS A 247 3.65 3.94 -25.32
CA HIS A 247 5.10 3.81 -25.40
C HIS A 247 5.84 4.93 -24.66
N ALA A 248 5.36 6.17 -24.77
CA ALA A 248 5.94 7.31 -24.05
C ALA A 248 5.90 7.13 -22.52
N SER A 249 4.99 6.30 -22.01
CA SER A 249 4.83 5.99 -20.59
C SER A 249 5.41 4.63 -20.18
N ASN A 250 6.20 3.99 -21.06
CA ASN A 250 6.76 2.64 -20.86
C ASN A 250 5.67 1.59 -20.53
N CYS A 251 4.52 1.69 -21.20
CA CYS A 251 3.41 0.75 -21.11
C CYS A 251 3.42 -0.17 -22.33
N ASP A 252 3.46 -1.48 -22.10
CA ASP A 252 3.49 -2.48 -23.18
C ASP A 252 2.19 -2.42 -23.98
N VAL A 253 2.27 -2.56 -25.31
CA VAL A 253 1.09 -2.59 -26.18
C VAL A 253 0.81 -4.02 -26.62
N HIS A 254 -0.42 -4.49 -26.36
CA HIS A 254 -0.94 -5.76 -26.83
C HIS A 254 -2.09 -5.54 -27.81
N LEU A 255 -2.36 -6.53 -28.65
CA LEU A 255 -3.51 -6.52 -29.57
C LEU A 255 -4.47 -7.67 -29.26
N THR A 256 -5.75 -7.34 -29.10
CA THR A 256 -6.81 -8.35 -29.05
C THR A 256 -7.29 -8.71 -30.46
N VAL A 257 -7.12 -9.98 -30.80
CA VAL A 257 -7.70 -10.65 -31.97
C VAL A 257 -8.97 -11.34 -31.50
N TYR A 258 -10.14 -10.85 -31.94
CA TYR A 258 -11.43 -11.34 -31.46
C TYR A 258 -12.32 -11.84 -32.57
N SER A 259 -13.18 -12.81 -32.26
CA SER A 259 -14.33 -13.17 -33.08
C SER A 259 -15.49 -13.53 -32.17
N LYS A 260 -16.69 -13.05 -32.51
CA LYS A 260 -17.93 -13.31 -31.75
C LYS A 260 -18.94 -14.17 -32.50
N LEU A 261 -18.50 -14.75 -33.62
CA LEU A 261 -19.35 -15.52 -34.51
C LEU A 261 -18.90 -16.98 -34.47
N PRO A 262 -19.60 -17.86 -33.73
CA PRO A 262 -19.18 -19.27 -33.56
C PRO A 262 -19.00 -20.01 -34.88
N GLY A 263 -19.83 -19.67 -35.89
CA GLY A 263 -19.70 -20.21 -37.25
C GLY A 263 -18.41 -19.77 -37.97
N GLU A 264 -17.97 -18.53 -37.79
CA GLU A 264 -16.68 -18.06 -38.34
C GLU A 264 -15.51 -18.72 -37.62
N ILE A 265 -15.59 -18.80 -36.28
CA ILE A 265 -14.57 -19.43 -35.43
C ILE A 265 -14.36 -20.88 -35.84
N SER A 266 -15.43 -21.66 -35.99
CA SER A 266 -15.32 -23.07 -36.40
C SER A 266 -14.66 -23.22 -37.77
N ARG A 267 -15.02 -22.36 -38.74
CA ARG A 267 -14.42 -22.37 -40.09
C ARG A 267 -12.94 -21.95 -40.07
N PHE A 268 -12.59 -20.96 -39.26
CA PHE A 268 -11.20 -20.55 -39.05
C PHE A 268 -10.37 -21.67 -38.42
N LEU A 269 -10.86 -22.27 -37.33
CA LEU A 269 -10.16 -23.33 -36.60
C LEU A 269 -9.95 -24.58 -37.45
N ARG A 270 -10.79 -24.85 -38.46
CA ARG A 270 -10.60 -26.00 -39.37
C ARG A 270 -9.78 -25.68 -40.62
N ASN A 271 -9.09 -24.55 -40.64
CA ASN A 271 -8.40 -24.06 -41.83
C ASN A 271 -6.96 -23.60 -41.52
N GLU A 272 -5.99 -24.49 -41.71
CA GLU A 272 -4.57 -24.18 -41.49
C GLU A 272 -4.04 -23.04 -42.37
N GLN A 273 -4.62 -22.82 -43.55
CA GLN A 273 -4.24 -21.68 -44.40
C GLN A 273 -4.75 -20.34 -43.84
N ALA A 274 -5.85 -20.36 -43.08
CA ALA A 274 -6.30 -19.19 -42.34
C ALA A 274 -5.38 -18.89 -41.15
N TRP A 275 -4.88 -19.94 -40.47
CA TRP A 275 -3.89 -19.78 -39.40
C TRP A 275 -2.62 -19.10 -39.91
N LYS A 276 -2.06 -19.56 -41.03
CA LYS A 276 -0.87 -18.95 -41.66
C LYS A 276 -1.07 -17.49 -42.05
N ARG A 277 -2.25 -17.16 -42.59
CA ARG A 277 -2.62 -15.78 -42.94
C ARG A 277 -2.66 -14.88 -41.71
N LEU A 278 -3.38 -15.28 -40.67
CA LEU A 278 -3.41 -14.56 -39.40
C LEU A 278 -2.00 -14.36 -38.84
N THR A 279 -1.18 -15.42 -38.80
CA THR A 279 0.20 -15.33 -38.29
C THR A 279 1.04 -14.31 -39.09
N THR A 280 0.87 -14.25 -40.41
CA THR A 280 1.59 -13.30 -41.27
C THR A 280 1.12 -11.86 -41.05
N GLU A 281 -0.18 -11.65 -40.87
CA GLU A 281 -0.75 -10.35 -40.51
C GLU A 281 -0.25 -9.91 -39.13
N LEU A 282 -0.23 -10.81 -38.15
CA LEU A 282 0.30 -10.53 -36.82
C LEU A 282 1.79 -10.18 -36.84
N ASP A 283 2.63 -10.88 -37.59
CA ASP A 283 4.05 -10.51 -37.75
C ASP A 283 4.22 -9.08 -38.28
N THR A 284 3.31 -8.65 -39.15
CA THR A 284 3.29 -7.29 -39.70
C THR A 284 2.88 -6.28 -38.63
N LEU A 285 1.81 -6.55 -37.89
CA LEU A 285 1.29 -5.66 -36.84
C LEU A 285 2.23 -5.59 -35.63
N ILE A 286 2.87 -6.69 -35.25
CA ILE A 286 3.86 -6.74 -34.17
C ILE A 286 5.01 -5.79 -34.45
N LYS A 287 5.57 -5.84 -35.67
CA LYS A 287 6.65 -4.92 -36.07
C LYS A 287 6.15 -3.49 -36.21
N ARG A 288 4.93 -3.30 -36.71
CA ARG A 288 4.37 -1.97 -36.97
C ARG A 288 4.04 -1.21 -35.68
N TYR A 289 3.49 -1.89 -34.68
CA TYR A 289 3.02 -1.28 -33.42
C TYR A 289 3.93 -1.55 -32.23
N ASP A 290 5.10 -2.17 -32.45
CA ASP A 290 5.99 -2.68 -31.39
C ASP A 290 5.23 -3.51 -30.33
N LEU A 291 4.35 -4.41 -30.79
CA LEU A 291 3.53 -5.21 -29.87
C LEU A 291 4.41 -6.12 -29.02
N ARG A 292 4.09 -6.19 -27.72
CA ARG A 292 4.73 -7.09 -26.76
C ARG A 292 3.89 -8.33 -26.46
N GLY A 293 2.65 -8.37 -26.96
CA GLY A 293 1.79 -9.51 -26.84
C GLY A 293 0.50 -9.43 -27.64
N ILE A 294 -0.26 -10.52 -27.61
CA ILE A 294 -1.63 -10.60 -28.12
C ILE A 294 -2.57 -11.19 -27.08
N ASN A 295 -3.86 -10.91 -27.23
CA ASN A 295 -4.93 -11.62 -26.57
C ASN A 295 -5.87 -12.22 -27.62
N LEU A 296 -6.11 -13.53 -27.55
CA LEU A 296 -7.14 -14.16 -28.37
C LEU A 296 -8.46 -14.18 -27.63
N TYR A 297 -9.53 -13.73 -28.29
CA TYR A 297 -10.88 -13.77 -27.75
C TYR A 297 -11.85 -14.37 -28.77
N LEU A 298 -11.99 -15.69 -28.70
CA LEU A 298 -12.93 -16.45 -29.52
C LEU A 298 -14.14 -16.79 -28.66
N GLU A 299 -15.30 -16.20 -28.95
CA GLU A 299 -16.53 -16.42 -28.18
C GLU A 299 -17.23 -17.71 -28.60
N ASP A 300 -17.66 -18.50 -27.62
CA ASP A 300 -18.46 -19.72 -27.85
C ASP A 300 -17.81 -20.74 -28.81
N VAL A 301 -16.52 -21.04 -28.59
CA VAL A 301 -15.81 -22.11 -29.30
C VAL A 301 -16.59 -23.43 -29.15
N SER A 302 -16.83 -24.12 -30.27
CA SER A 302 -17.51 -25.41 -30.25
C SER A 302 -16.62 -26.49 -29.62
N ILE A 303 -17.21 -27.37 -28.82
CA ILE A 303 -16.53 -28.55 -28.24
C ILE A 303 -15.89 -29.41 -29.34
N SER A 304 -16.54 -29.51 -30.51
CA SER A 304 -16.00 -30.25 -31.66
C SER A 304 -14.72 -29.67 -32.25
N ASP A 305 -14.40 -28.41 -31.92
CA ASP A 305 -13.22 -27.70 -32.41
C ASP A 305 -12.11 -27.60 -31.34
N SER A 306 -12.27 -28.23 -30.17
CA SER A 306 -11.30 -28.17 -29.07
C SER A 306 -9.88 -28.61 -29.47
N GLU A 307 -9.75 -29.68 -30.26
CA GLU A 307 -8.44 -30.17 -30.70
C GLU A 307 -7.80 -29.22 -31.72
N HIS A 308 -8.59 -28.75 -32.70
CA HIS A 308 -8.16 -27.75 -33.67
C HIS A 308 -7.74 -26.45 -33.00
N PHE A 309 -8.47 -26.01 -31.98
CA PHE A 309 -8.12 -24.81 -31.22
C PHE A 309 -6.79 -24.97 -30.49
N THR A 310 -6.56 -26.13 -29.86
CA THR A 310 -5.29 -26.43 -29.20
C THR A 310 -4.12 -26.44 -30.20
N ALA A 311 -4.31 -27.07 -31.36
CA ALA A 311 -3.32 -27.12 -32.43
C ALA A 311 -2.99 -25.71 -32.97
N PHE A 312 -4.01 -24.88 -33.19
CA PHE A 312 -3.86 -23.49 -33.58
C PHE A 312 -3.04 -22.70 -32.54
N MET A 313 -3.40 -22.77 -31.26
CA MET A 313 -2.69 -22.08 -30.18
C MET A 313 -1.22 -22.51 -30.07
N SER A 314 -0.96 -23.80 -30.22
CA SER A 314 0.39 -24.36 -30.25
C SER A 314 1.22 -23.79 -31.41
N GLN A 315 0.68 -23.82 -32.63
CA GLN A 315 1.37 -23.31 -33.82
C GLN A 315 1.61 -21.80 -33.72
N LEU A 316 0.58 -21.03 -33.38
CA LEU A 316 0.68 -19.58 -33.28
C LEU A 316 1.70 -19.17 -32.23
N THR A 317 1.60 -19.70 -31.01
CA THR A 317 2.49 -19.32 -29.91
C THR A 317 3.94 -19.72 -30.19
N THR A 318 4.16 -20.90 -30.77
CA THR A 318 5.50 -21.34 -31.16
C THR A 318 6.10 -20.40 -32.19
N HIS A 319 5.34 -19.99 -33.21
CA HIS A 319 5.81 -19.04 -34.22
C HIS A 319 6.13 -17.67 -33.61
N LEU A 320 5.22 -17.11 -32.80
CA LEU A 320 5.41 -15.79 -32.20
C LEU A 320 6.65 -15.75 -31.27
N ARG A 321 6.91 -16.83 -30.54
CA ARG A 321 8.06 -16.92 -29.64
C ARG A 321 9.38 -17.22 -30.33
N GLN A 322 9.38 -17.84 -31.51
CA GLN A 322 10.61 -18.02 -32.30
C GLN A 322 11.35 -16.70 -32.59
N ASN A 323 10.61 -15.61 -32.75
CA ASN A 323 11.17 -14.29 -33.02
C ASN A 323 11.43 -13.48 -31.73
N ASN A 324 10.68 -13.76 -30.66
CA ASN A 324 10.81 -13.12 -29.36
C ASN A 324 10.29 -14.04 -28.24
N ASP A 325 11.18 -14.71 -27.52
CA ASP A 325 10.83 -15.64 -26.44
C ASP A 325 10.00 -14.98 -25.31
N SER A 326 10.06 -13.65 -25.17
CA SER A 326 9.29 -12.89 -24.19
C SER A 326 7.89 -12.46 -24.66
N PHE A 327 7.51 -12.78 -25.91
CA PHE A 327 6.23 -12.37 -26.46
C PHE A 327 5.05 -13.03 -25.73
N VAL A 328 4.14 -12.19 -25.23
CA VAL A 328 3.04 -12.63 -24.37
C VAL A 328 1.84 -13.08 -25.20
N VAL A 329 1.34 -14.28 -24.95
CA VAL A 329 0.10 -14.81 -25.55
C VAL A 329 -0.93 -15.01 -24.44
N SER A 330 -2.01 -14.22 -24.49
CA SER A 330 -3.13 -14.31 -23.57
C SER A 330 -4.37 -14.90 -24.26
N LEU A 331 -5.26 -15.51 -23.47
CA LEU A 331 -6.50 -16.09 -23.96
C LEU A 331 -7.69 -15.63 -23.10
N SER A 332 -8.68 -15.01 -23.72
CA SER A 332 -9.94 -14.68 -23.07
C SER A 332 -10.82 -15.92 -22.92
N ILE A 333 -11.32 -16.15 -21.71
CA ILE A 333 -12.14 -17.33 -21.36
C ILE A 333 -13.45 -16.88 -20.69
N PRO A 334 -14.56 -17.60 -20.92
CA PRO A 334 -15.89 -17.15 -20.46
C PRO A 334 -15.99 -17.11 -18.93
N SER A 335 -16.90 -16.31 -18.38
CA SER A 335 -17.28 -16.46 -16.98
C SER A 335 -18.31 -17.58 -16.79
N ILE A 336 -18.39 -18.13 -15.58
CA ILE A 336 -19.33 -19.23 -15.28
C ILE A 336 -20.59 -18.62 -14.68
N THR A 337 -21.58 -18.33 -15.54
CA THR A 337 -22.81 -17.63 -15.14
C THR A 337 -24.04 -18.54 -15.02
N ASP A 338 -23.97 -19.73 -15.65
CA ASP A 338 -25.00 -20.77 -15.63
C ASP A 338 -24.44 -22.12 -16.11
N GLN A 339 -25.31 -23.12 -16.24
CA GLN A 339 -24.93 -24.45 -16.74
C GLN A 339 -24.46 -24.42 -18.20
N ALA A 340 -25.08 -23.59 -19.05
CA ALA A 340 -24.68 -23.46 -20.45
C ALA A 340 -23.26 -22.88 -20.59
N SER A 341 -22.86 -22.03 -19.65
CA SER A 341 -21.49 -21.53 -19.56
C SER A 341 -20.48 -22.65 -19.32
N LEU A 342 -20.83 -23.70 -18.56
CA LEU A 342 -19.94 -24.86 -18.35
C LEU A 342 -19.74 -25.66 -19.64
N ASP A 343 -20.77 -25.79 -20.46
CA ASP A 343 -20.65 -26.46 -21.77
C ASP A 343 -19.69 -25.69 -22.68
N LYS A 344 -19.75 -24.36 -22.68
CA LYS A 344 -18.82 -23.49 -23.42
C LYS A 344 -17.38 -23.62 -22.90
N VAL A 345 -17.19 -23.70 -21.58
CA VAL A 345 -15.88 -23.90 -20.97
C VAL A 345 -15.27 -25.24 -21.39
N SER A 346 -16.07 -26.28 -21.60
CA SER A 346 -15.57 -27.61 -21.97
C SER A 346 -14.89 -27.68 -23.35
N ALA A 347 -15.07 -26.67 -24.20
CA ALA A 347 -14.34 -26.55 -25.47
C ALA A 347 -12.86 -26.12 -25.28
N TYR A 348 -12.49 -25.64 -24.10
CA TYR A 348 -11.14 -25.20 -23.77
C TYR A 348 -10.40 -26.32 -23.03
N ASN A 349 -9.55 -27.06 -23.75
CA ASN A 349 -8.69 -28.07 -23.12
C ASN A 349 -7.54 -27.38 -22.36
N PHE A 350 -7.81 -26.93 -21.13
CA PHE A 350 -6.84 -26.16 -20.33
C PHE A 350 -5.52 -26.88 -20.11
N ASN A 351 -5.54 -28.21 -19.92
CA ASN A 351 -4.31 -28.99 -19.77
C ASN A 351 -3.41 -28.89 -20.99
N ALA A 352 -4.00 -28.91 -22.20
CA ALA A 352 -3.25 -28.81 -23.44
C ALA A 352 -2.94 -27.36 -23.84
N LEU A 353 -3.77 -26.39 -23.43
CA LEU A 353 -3.60 -24.97 -23.74
C LEU A 353 -2.57 -24.28 -22.84
N ASN A 354 -2.46 -24.67 -21.57
CA ASN A 354 -1.66 -23.96 -20.56
C ASN A 354 -0.16 -23.76 -20.91
N PRO A 355 0.53 -24.66 -21.64
CA PRO A 355 1.89 -24.40 -22.10
C PRO A 355 2.02 -23.24 -23.12
N TYR A 356 0.93 -22.89 -23.80
CA TYR A 356 0.89 -21.90 -24.88
C TYR A 356 0.23 -20.59 -24.46
N VAL A 357 -0.23 -20.48 -23.22
CA VAL A 357 -0.94 -19.29 -22.71
C VAL A 357 -0.23 -18.78 -21.47
N ASP A 358 0.19 -17.51 -21.50
CA ASP A 358 0.78 -16.84 -20.34
C ASP A 358 -0.29 -16.42 -19.35
N TYR A 359 -1.38 -15.84 -19.86
CA TYR A 359 -2.47 -15.32 -19.04
C TYR A 359 -3.84 -15.64 -19.61
N TYR A 360 -4.79 -15.95 -18.73
CA TYR A 360 -6.19 -16.15 -19.05
C TYR A 360 -7.01 -14.94 -18.61
N TYR A 361 -7.59 -14.21 -19.57
CA TYR A 361 -8.47 -13.09 -19.29
C TYR A 361 -9.87 -13.64 -19.01
N VAL A 362 -10.23 -13.77 -17.74
CA VAL A 362 -11.51 -14.33 -17.32
C VAL A 362 -12.58 -13.25 -17.47
N LEU A 363 -13.54 -13.45 -18.37
CA LEU A 363 -14.55 -12.45 -18.80
C LEU A 363 -15.63 -12.21 -17.72
N THR A 364 -15.20 -11.68 -16.57
CA THR A 364 -16.00 -11.34 -15.41
C THR A 364 -16.56 -9.91 -15.44
N ASP A 365 -16.21 -9.10 -16.44
CA ASP A 365 -16.68 -7.72 -16.65
C ASP A 365 -18.19 -7.63 -16.92
N ARG A 366 -18.81 -8.76 -17.25
CA ARG A 366 -20.26 -8.88 -17.44
C ARG A 366 -20.75 -10.31 -17.16
N MET A 367 -21.22 -10.54 -15.95
CA MET A 367 -21.72 -11.81 -15.45
C MET A 367 -23.26 -11.86 -15.34
N LEU A 368 -23.95 -11.47 -16.41
CA LEU A 368 -25.40 -11.58 -16.48
C LEU A 368 -25.79 -12.93 -17.09
N ASN A 369 -26.60 -13.72 -16.38
CA ASN A 369 -27.21 -14.92 -16.95
C ASN A 369 -28.60 -14.61 -17.56
N GLY A 370 -29.08 -15.49 -18.44
CA GLY A 370 -30.35 -15.30 -19.16
C GLY A 370 -31.62 -15.33 -18.29
N ARG A 371 -31.52 -15.74 -17.02
CA ARG A 371 -32.64 -15.72 -16.05
C ARG A 371 -32.59 -14.45 -15.22
N ILE A 372 -32.86 -13.33 -15.87
CA ILE A 372 -32.85 -12.02 -15.23
C ILE A 372 -34.16 -11.83 -14.46
N GLY A 373 -34.18 -12.24 -13.19
CA GLY A 373 -35.33 -12.03 -12.29
C GLY A 373 -35.17 -10.87 -11.30
N ILE A 374 -33.94 -10.37 -11.13
CA ILE A 374 -33.58 -9.39 -10.12
C ILE A 374 -32.53 -8.41 -10.65
N SER A 375 -32.63 -7.14 -10.28
CA SER A 375 -31.60 -6.13 -10.56
C SER A 375 -30.34 -6.40 -9.73
N ARG A 376 -29.17 -6.26 -10.36
CA ARG A 376 -27.87 -6.53 -9.75
C ARG A 376 -26.74 -5.89 -10.54
N ALA A 377 -25.52 -5.93 -9.98
CA ALA A 377 -24.32 -5.48 -10.66
C ALA A 377 -23.98 -6.34 -11.88
N LEU A 378 -23.23 -5.77 -12.83
CA LEU A 378 -22.66 -6.53 -13.95
C LEU A 378 -21.69 -7.59 -13.46
N SER A 379 -20.90 -7.29 -12.43
CA SER A 379 -19.77 -8.11 -11.98
C SER A 379 -19.78 -8.28 -10.46
N PRO A 380 -20.72 -9.07 -9.90
CA PRO A 380 -20.77 -9.34 -8.46
C PRO A 380 -19.50 -10.03 -7.97
N LEU A 381 -18.88 -9.52 -6.89
CA LEU A 381 -17.69 -10.15 -6.33
C LEU A 381 -18.00 -11.47 -5.62
N PHE A 382 -19.03 -11.50 -4.77
CA PHE A 382 -19.36 -12.66 -3.92
C PHE A 382 -20.68 -13.34 -4.29
N PRO A 383 -20.80 -14.66 -4.06
CA PRO A 383 -22.07 -15.36 -4.13
C PRO A 383 -23.02 -14.88 -3.04
N SER A 384 -24.33 -14.99 -3.27
CA SER A 384 -25.33 -14.60 -2.28
C SER A 384 -26.64 -15.36 -2.40
N LYS A 385 -27.37 -15.47 -1.29
CA LYS A 385 -28.72 -16.02 -1.29
C LYS A 385 -29.71 -15.18 -2.10
N LYS A 386 -29.52 -13.85 -2.16
CA LYS A 386 -30.40 -12.92 -2.87
C LYS A 386 -30.17 -12.93 -4.39
N TYR A 387 -28.92 -12.87 -4.82
CA TYR A 387 -28.54 -12.69 -6.23
C TYR A 387 -28.06 -13.98 -6.91
N GLY A 388 -27.87 -15.04 -6.15
CA GLY A 388 -27.41 -16.36 -6.59
C GLY A 388 -25.92 -16.60 -6.35
N ASP A 389 -25.48 -17.82 -6.65
CA ASP A 389 -24.14 -18.31 -6.33
C ASP A 389 -23.08 -17.97 -7.39
N ARG A 390 -23.44 -17.19 -8.42
CA ARG A 390 -22.56 -16.86 -9.55
C ARG A 390 -22.00 -15.46 -9.38
N SER A 391 -20.68 -15.41 -9.30
CA SER A 391 -19.86 -14.25 -8.95
C SER A 391 -18.43 -14.39 -9.49
N ILE A 392 -17.66 -13.31 -9.45
CA ILE A 392 -16.22 -13.29 -9.76
C ILE A 392 -15.52 -14.39 -8.96
N GLU A 393 -15.74 -14.43 -7.63
CA GLU A 393 -15.13 -15.43 -6.75
C GLU A 393 -15.48 -16.86 -7.19
N SER A 394 -16.76 -17.17 -7.41
CA SER A 394 -17.17 -18.52 -7.80
C SER A 394 -16.58 -18.95 -9.16
N THR A 395 -16.41 -18.00 -10.09
CA THR A 395 -15.83 -18.25 -11.42
C THR A 395 -14.33 -18.53 -11.31
N ILE A 396 -13.60 -17.68 -10.58
CA ILE A 396 -12.16 -17.86 -10.36
C ILE A 396 -11.89 -19.18 -9.63
N ASN A 397 -12.65 -19.49 -8.57
CA ASN A 397 -12.55 -20.75 -7.85
C ASN A 397 -12.77 -21.96 -8.76
N SER A 398 -13.72 -21.87 -9.70
CA SER A 398 -13.96 -22.97 -10.65
C SER A 398 -12.78 -23.22 -11.60
N TYR A 399 -12.09 -22.16 -12.04
CA TYR A 399 -10.89 -22.29 -12.87
C TYR A 399 -9.69 -22.80 -12.11
N GLN A 400 -9.49 -22.34 -10.87
CA GLN A 400 -8.46 -22.87 -9.98
C GLN A 400 -8.69 -24.36 -9.69
N ASN A 401 -9.94 -24.76 -9.40
CA ASN A 401 -10.32 -26.16 -9.22
C ASN A 401 -10.14 -27.01 -10.47
N SER A 402 -10.12 -26.39 -11.65
CA SER A 402 -9.83 -27.05 -12.94
C SER A 402 -8.33 -27.19 -13.21
N GLY A 403 -7.46 -26.72 -12.30
CA GLY A 403 -6.01 -26.85 -12.39
C GLY A 403 -5.28 -25.64 -12.99
N LEU A 404 -5.98 -24.53 -13.28
CA LEU A 404 -5.31 -23.32 -13.76
C LEU A 404 -4.58 -22.60 -12.62
N PRO A 405 -3.30 -22.21 -12.79
CA PRO A 405 -2.58 -21.45 -11.78
C PRO A 405 -3.20 -20.07 -11.54
N SER A 406 -3.39 -19.68 -10.28
CA SER A 406 -3.89 -18.35 -9.90
C SER A 406 -3.10 -17.22 -10.56
N SER A 407 -1.77 -17.33 -10.60
CA SER A 407 -0.87 -16.34 -11.21
C SER A 407 -1.05 -16.14 -12.72
N LYS A 408 -1.80 -17.02 -13.40
CA LYS A 408 -2.17 -16.85 -14.81
C LYS A 408 -3.57 -16.29 -15.01
N LEU A 409 -4.42 -16.26 -13.98
CA LEU A 409 -5.79 -15.76 -14.09
C LEU A 409 -5.80 -14.23 -13.96
N ILE A 410 -6.41 -13.56 -14.93
CA ILE A 410 -6.64 -12.11 -14.93
C ILE A 410 -8.13 -11.87 -14.83
N VAL A 411 -8.58 -11.16 -13.80
CA VAL A 411 -9.99 -10.80 -13.62
C VAL A 411 -10.30 -9.62 -14.55
N THR A 412 -11.36 -9.70 -15.35
CA THR A 412 -11.85 -8.53 -16.10
C THR A 412 -12.89 -7.77 -15.28
N LEU A 413 -12.75 -6.44 -15.21
CA LEU A 413 -13.68 -5.51 -14.57
C LEU A 413 -14.16 -4.48 -15.60
N SER A 414 -15.30 -3.85 -15.38
CA SER A 414 -15.89 -2.90 -16.34
C SER A 414 -16.05 -1.50 -15.75
N TYR A 415 -15.81 -0.47 -16.57
CA TYR A 415 -16.25 0.90 -16.29
C TYR A 415 -17.66 1.19 -16.85
N LEU A 416 -18.40 0.14 -17.21
CA LEU A 416 -19.82 0.23 -17.48
C LEU A 416 -20.63 -0.03 -16.21
N GLY A 417 -21.70 0.73 -16.05
CA GLY A 417 -22.84 0.41 -15.22
C GLY A 417 -24.00 -0.18 -16.02
N ILE A 418 -25.01 -0.66 -15.30
CA ILE A 418 -26.25 -1.20 -15.82
C ILE A 418 -27.46 -0.57 -15.13
N GLY A 419 -28.39 -0.04 -15.91
CA GLY A 419 -29.68 0.45 -15.45
C GLY A 419 -30.79 -0.58 -15.64
N TRP A 420 -31.49 -0.91 -14.56
CA TRP A 420 -32.62 -1.84 -14.53
C TRP A 420 -33.94 -1.09 -14.37
N ASN A 421 -34.92 -1.35 -15.24
CA ASN A 421 -36.28 -0.87 -15.01
C ASN A 421 -36.93 -1.70 -13.91
N VAL A 422 -37.15 -1.08 -12.75
CA VAL A 422 -37.61 -1.79 -11.55
C VAL A 422 -39.04 -1.41 -11.16
N ALA A 423 -39.80 -2.37 -10.67
CA ALA A 423 -41.09 -2.14 -10.04
C ALA A 423 -40.92 -1.64 -8.59
N ASP A 424 -39.85 -2.09 -7.93
CA ASP A 424 -39.43 -1.69 -6.58
C ASP A 424 -37.90 -1.74 -6.45
N PHE A 425 -37.34 -1.03 -5.46
CA PHE A 425 -35.88 -1.03 -5.24
C PHE A 425 -35.37 -2.21 -4.41
N GLU A 426 -36.24 -3.17 -4.05
CA GLU A 426 -35.78 -4.48 -3.54
C GLU A 426 -35.16 -5.34 -4.66
N GLY A 427 -35.47 -4.98 -5.90
CA GLY A 427 -34.85 -5.45 -7.12
C GLY A 427 -35.80 -6.16 -8.06
N LYS A 428 -37.11 -6.09 -7.81
CA LYS A 428 -38.12 -6.66 -8.70
C LYS A 428 -38.13 -5.90 -10.00
N LEU A 429 -37.90 -6.62 -11.09
CA LEU A 429 -37.89 -6.03 -12.43
C LEU A 429 -39.30 -5.74 -12.91
N ARG A 430 -39.46 -4.58 -13.57
CA ARG A 430 -40.69 -4.23 -14.29
C ARG A 430 -40.70 -4.87 -15.68
N ASN A 431 -39.54 -4.89 -16.33
CA ASN A 431 -39.29 -5.52 -17.61
C ASN A 431 -37.79 -5.91 -17.69
N THR A 432 -37.42 -6.62 -18.74
CA THR A 432 -36.04 -7.08 -18.96
C THR A 432 -35.19 -6.09 -19.77
N ASN A 433 -35.70 -4.89 -20.07
CA ASN A 433 -34.92 -3.89 -20.79
C ASN A 433 -33.88 -3.32 -19.82
N ILE A 434 -32.63 -3.33 -20.27
CA ILE A 434 -31.47 -2.84 -19.53
C ILE A 434 -30.81 -1.70 -20.28
N GLN A 435 -30.17 -0.80 -19.55
CA GLN A 435 -29.41 0.31 -20.09
C GLN A 435 -27.93 0.11 -19.75
N ASN A 436 -27.04 0.05 -20.75
CA ASN A 436 -25.60 0.14 -20.46
C ASN A 436 -25.26 1.63 -20.31
N LEU A 437 -24.56 1.98 -19.23
CA LEU A 437 -24.20 3.36 -18.90
C LEU A 437 -22.69 3.43 -18.71
N THR A 438 -21.99 4.36 -19.36
CA THR A 438 -20.59 4.62 -19.01
C THR A 438 -20.50 5.22 -17.60
N TYR A 439 -19.38 5.03 -16.90
CA TYR A 439 -19.17 5.66 -15.59
C TYR A 439 -19.39 7.18 -15.64
N GLN A 440 -18.86 7.85 -16.65
CA GLN A 440 -19.09 9.27 -16.93
C GLN A 440 -20.59 9.59 -17.05
N THR A 441 -21.35 8.79 -17.80
CA THR A 441 -22.80 8.97 -17.93
C THR A 441 -23.52 8.83 -16.59
N VAL A 442 -23.11 7.86 -15.76
CA VAL A 442 -23.68 7.67 -14.41
C VAL A 442 -23.48 8.94 -13.60
N VAL A 443 -22.28 9.51 -13.62
CA VAL A 443 -21.97 10.67 -12.79
C VAL A 443 -22.67 11.92 -13.33
N GLU A 444 -22.47 12.26 -14.61
CA GLU A 444 -22.99 13.49 -15.19
C GLU A 444 -24.51 13.56 -15.11
N LYS A 445 -25.21 12.45 -15.37
CA LYS A 445 -26.68 12.44 -15.44
C LYS A 445 -27.35 12.18 -14.10
N TYR A 446 -26.67 11.58 -13.12
CA TYR A 446 -27.31 11.12 -11.89
C TYR A 446 -26.64 11.56 -10.59
N LEU A 447 -25.32 11.77 -10.55
CA LEU A 447 -24.66 12.23 -9.32
C LEU A 447 -24.50 13.75 -9.26
N ASN A 448 -24.28 14.39 -10.41
CA ASN A 448 -23.96 15.83 -10.49
C ASN A 448 -25.13 16.71 -10.96
N THR A 449 -26.37 16.20 -10.98
CA THR A 449 -27.53 16.96 -11.46
C THR A 449 -28.72 16.89 -10.52
N ASP A 450 -29.21 18.05 -10.09
CA ASP A 450 -30.53 18.21 -9.49
C ASP A 450 -31.60 18.23 -10.58
N ARG A 451 -32.27 17.09 -10.79
CA ARG A 451 -33.39 17.00 -11.74
C ARG A 451 -34.71 17.22 -11.01
N LEU A 452 -35.41 18.30 -11.36
CA LEU A 452 -36.80 18.55 -10.94
C LEU A 452 -37.66 17.30 -11.20
N GLY A 453 -38.29 16.77 -10.15
CA GLY A 453 -39.17 15.59 -10.24
C GLY A 453 -38.48 14.23 -10.19
N THR A 454 -37.15 14.17 -10.00
CA THR A 454 -36.41 12.92 -9.80
C THR A 454 -35.67 12.96 -8.45
N SER A 455 -35.79 11.90 -7.65
CA SER A 455 -34.99 11.72 -6.44
C SER A 455 -34.01 10.58 -6.64
N ILE A 456 -32.74 10.78 -6.29
CA ILE A 456 -31.66 9.81 -6.50
C ILE A 456 -31.11 9.45 -5.15
N ILE A 457 -31.16 8.17 -4.80
CA ILE A 457 -30.59 7.69 -3.54
C ILE A 457 -29.41 6.77 -3.84
N PRO A 458 -28.18 7.16 -3.49
CA PRO A 458 -27.02 6.31 -3.63
C PRO A 458 -27.00 5.21 -2.57
N GLY A 459 -26.37 4.10 -2.89
CA GLY A 459 -26.13 3.01 -1.96
C GLY A 459 -24.99 2.12 -2.41
N PHE A 460 -24.59 1.21 -1.53
CA PHE A 460 -23.51 0.25 -1.79
C PHE A 460 -23.90 -1.12 -1.27
N ASP A 461 -23.84 -2.13 -2.14
CA ASP A 461 -24.08 -3.53 -1.78
C ASP A 461 -22.75 -4.28 -1.62
N ARG A 462 -22.56 -4.92 -0.48
CA ARG A 462 -21.29 -5.59 -0.12
C ARG A 462 -21.16 -7.02 -0.61
N GLN A 463 -22.27 -7.66 -0.99
CA GLN A 463 -22.21 -8.98 -1.60
C GLN A 463 -21.84 -8.83 -3.08
N GLN A 464 -22.45 -7.84 -3.73
CA GLN A 464 -22.10 -7.46 -5.08
C GLN A 464 -20.73 -6.77 -5.15
N VAL A 465 -20.34 -6.06 -4.08
CA VAL A 465 -19.23 -5.09 -4.07
C VAL A 465 -19.41 -4.14 -5.24
N ALA A 466 -20.49 -3.37 -5.18
CA ALA A 466 -20.88 -2.45 -6.23
C ALA A 466 -21.73 -1.33 -5.65
N ALA A 467 -21.56 -0.14 -6.21
CA ALA A 467 -22.45 0.97 -5.96
C ALA A 467 -23.76 0.81 -6.74
N TYR A 468 -24.83 1.38 -6.20
CA TYR A 468 -26.09 1.50 -6.92
C TYR A 468 -26.74 2.87 -6.67
N LEU A 469 -27.62 3.27 -7.59
CA LEU A 469 -28.49 4.43 -7.47
C LEU A 469 -29.94 3.98 -7.64
N ASN A 470 -30.78 4.33 -6.67
CA ASN A 470 -32.23 4.23 -6.79
C ASN A 470 -32.76 5.55 -7.36
N VAL A 471 -33.12 5.54 -8.64
CA VAL A 471 -33.66 6.72 -9.34
C VAL A 471 -35.18 6.64 -9.32
N ILE A 472 -35.79 7.48 -8.49
CA ILE A 472 -37.24 7.63 -8.37
C ILE A 472 -37.68 8.59 -9.46
N GLY A 473 -38.33 8.07 -10.49
CA GLY A 473 -38.88 8.88 -11.57
C GLY A 473 -40.20 9.56 -11.17
N GLU A 474 -40.65 10.49 -12.01
CA GLU A 474 -41.94 11.21 -11.86
C GLU A 474 -43.16 10.27 -11.69
N SER A 475 -43.03 9.03 -12.16
CA SER A 475 -44.03 7.99 -12.06
C SER A 475 -43.38 6.61 -11.88
N PRO A 476 -44.06 5.63 -11.24
CA PRO A 476 -43.44 4.34 -10.91
C PRO A 476 -42.90 3.56 -12.12
N ASP A 477 -43.45 3.80 -13.31
CA ASP A 477 -43.01 3.21 -14.57
C ASP A 477 -41.65 3.73 -15.05
N ARG A 478 -41.16 4.83 -14.48
CA ARG A 478 -39.85 5.44 -14.76
C ARG A 478 -38.81 5.17 -13.68
N ASN A 479 -39.10 4.30 -12.71
CA ASN A 479 -38.11 3.91 -11.71
C ASN A 479 -36.97 3.09 -12.34
N LEU A 480 -35.75 3.52 -12.05
CA LEU A 480 -34.53 2.92 -12.57
C LEU A 480 -33.60 2.61 -11.40
N GLN A 481 -33.08 1.39 -11.34
CA GLN A 481 -31.98 1.06 -10.43
C GLN A 481 -30.70 0.89 -11.23
N ILE A 482 -29.74 1.78 -11.01
CA ILE A 482 -28.45 1.76 -11.69
C ILE A 482 -27.45 1.05 -10.79
N TRP A 483 -26.70 0.10 -11.33
CA TRP A 483 -25.60 -0.57 -10.64
C TRP A 483 -24.31 -0.31 -11.40
N TYR A 484 -23.24 0.04 -10.70
CA TYR A 484 -21.97 0.40 -11.32
C TYR A 484 -20.81 0.18 -10.35
N ASP A 485 -19.61 0.09 -10.92
CA ASP A 485 -18.39 0.10 -10.14
C ASP A 485 -17.93 1.55 -9.90
N ASN A 486 -17.79 1.95 -8.64
CA ASN A 486 -17.21 3.23 -8.23
C ASN A 486 -15.77 3.02 -7.70
N ALA A 487 -15.11 4.10 -7.27
CA ALA A 487 -13.75 4.02 -6.73
C ALA A 487 -13.64 3.01 -5.57
N GLN A 488 -14.62 2.99 -4.67
CA GLN A 488 -14.67 2.04 -3.55
C GLN A 488 -14.76 0.59 -4.02
N SER A 489 -15.73 0.25 -4.87
CA SER A 489 -15.91 -1.14 -5.29
C SER A 489 -14.72 -1.65 -6.12
N LEU A 490 -14.13 -0.81 -6.97
CA LEU A 490 -12.92 -1.18 -7.71
C LEU A 490 -11.75 -1.39 -6.78
N TYR A 491 -11.51 -0.49 -5.82
CA TYR A 491 -10.46 -0.65 -4.83
C TYR A 491 -10.59 -1.98 -4.06
N GLU A 492 -11.80 -2.33 -3.61
CA GLU A 492 -12.08 -3.59 -2.94
C GLU A 492 -11.84 -4.81 -3.85
N LYS A 493 -12.25 -4.76 -5.12
CA LYS A 493 -12.01 -5.83 -6.11
C LYS A 493 -10.52 -5.98 -6.45
N TYR A 494 -9.77 -4.89 -6.51
CA TYR A 494 -8.32 -4.89 -6.71
C TYR A 494 -7.59 -5.55 -5.52
N LEU A 495 -7.96 -5.18 -4.29
CA LEU A 495 -7.43 -5.83 -3.09
C LEU A 495 -7.77 -7.32 -3.04
N TRP A 496 -9.01 -7.69 -3.36
CA TRP A 496 -9.39 -9.10 -3.43
C TRP A 496 -8.55 -9.87 -4.45
N THR A 497 -8.29 -9.28 -5.63
CA THR A 497 -7.40 -9.87 -6.65
C THR A 497 -5.99 -10.14 -6.11
N LEU A 498 -5.42 -9.17 -5.37
CA LEU A 498 -4.12 -9.34 -4.70
C LEU A 498 -4.15 -10.46 -3.66
N GLU A 499 -5.18 -10.50 -2.81
CA GLU A 499 -5.33 -11.53 -1.76
C GLU A 499 -5.48 -12.94 -2.34
N GLN A 500 -6.11 -13.07 -3.50
CA GLN A 500 -6.26 -14.33 -4.21
C GLN A 500 -5.00 -14.75 -5.00
N ASN A 501 -3.92 -13.94 -4.95
CA ASN A 501 -2.68 -14.15 -5.72
C ASN A 501 -2.94 -14.36 -7.22
N LEU A 502 -3.88 -13.60 -7.77
CA LEU A 502 -4.20 -13.67 -9.20
C LEU A 502 -3.12 -12.94 -10.01
N GLY A 503 -2.98 -13.30 -11.29
CA GLY A 503 -1.99 -12.72 -12.17
C GLY A 503 -2.16 -11.22 -12.42
N GLY A 504 -3.38 -10.70 -12.22
CA GLY A 504 -3.69 -9.31 -12.54
C GLY A 504 -5.17 -8.98 -12.69
N VAL A 505 -5.41 -7.75 -13.12
CA VAL A 505 -6.73 -7.23 -13.48
C VAL A 505 -6.69 -6.61 -14.87
N ALA A 506 -7.80 -6.74 -15.60
CA ALA A 506 -8.02 -6.08 -16.87
C ALA A 506 -9.27 -5.21 -16.79
N VAL A 507 -9.16 -3.92 -17.10
CA VAL A 507 -10.28 -2.99 -17.12
C VAL A 507 -10.81 -2.84 -18.54
N ARG A 508 -12.09 -3.15 -18.74
CA ARG A 508 -12.84 -2.92 -19.98
C ARG A 508 -13.57 -1.60 -20.00
N GLY A 509 -13.51 -0.93 -21.15
CA GLY A 509 -14.12 0.39 -21.33
C GLY A 509 -13.24 1.49 -20.79
N LEU A 510 -11.93 1.40 -21.02
CA LEU A 510 -11.01 2.46 -20.59
C LEU A 510 -11.41 3.79 -21.26
N GLY A 511 -11.51 4.87 -20.49
CA GLY A 511 -12.05 6.15 -20.96
C GLY A 511 -13.56 6.28 -20.84
N TYR A 512 -14.29 5.28 -20.33
CA TYR A 512 -15.67 5.48 -19.89
C TYR A 512 -15.78 6.30 -18.61
N ASP A 513 -14.65 6.53 -17.95
CA ASP A 513 -14.41 7.41 -16.81
C ASP A 513 -13.79 8.75 -17.23
N ASP A 514 -13.91 9.13 -18.49
CA ASP A 514 -13.26 10.33 -19.00
C ASP A 514 -13.61 11.59 -18.19
N GLY A 515 -12.57 12.39 -17.90
CA GLY A 515 -12.66 13.57 -17.04
C GLY A 515 -12.78 13.27 -15.54
N ARG A 516 -12.69 12.00 -15.11
CA ARG A 516 -12.90 11.57 -13.71
C ARG A 516 -11.72 10.75 -13.18
N PRO A 517 -10.93 11.28 -12.23
CA PRO A 517 -9.72 10.61 -11.76
C PRO A 517 -9.98 9.48 -10.75
N GLU A 518 -11.17 9.36 -10.18
CA GLU A 518 -11.42 8.58 -8.97
C GLU A 518 -11.24 7.06 -9.21
N LEU A 519 -11.55 6.56 -10.41
CA LEU A 519 -11.31 5.15 -10.74
C LEU A 519 -9.81 4.85 -10.94
N TRP A 520 -9.06 5.80 -11.50
CA TRP A 520 -7.60 5.72 -11.61
C TRP A 520 -6.92 5.82 -10.24
N ASP A 521 -7.42 6.69 -9.37
CA ASP A 521 -6.95 6.86 -8.00
C ASP A 521 -7.17 5.57 -7.19
N ALA A 522 -8.30 4.89 -7.35
CA ALA A 522 -8.54 3.56 -6.77
C ALA A 522 -7.53 2.52 -7.27
N MET A 523 -7.22 2.51 -8.58
CA MET A 523 -6.22 1.61 -9.17
C MET A 523 -4.82 1.90 -8.64
N GLY A 524 -4.41 3.17 -8.64
CA GLY A 524 -3.11 3.61 -8.12
C GLY A 524 -2.94 3.24 -6.66
N ALA A 525 -3.94 3.53 -5.82
CA ALA A 525 -3.90 3.25 -4.39
C ALA A 525 -3.84 1.75 -4.06
N ALA A 526 -4.47 0.89 -4.86
CA ALA A 526 -4.46 -0.55 -4.62
C ALA A 526 -3.23 -1.24 -5.23
N LEU A 527 -2.92 -0.97 -6.49
CA LEU A 527 -2.08 -1.82 -7.33
C LEU A 527 -0.71 -1.23 -7.65
N VAL A 528 -0.47 0.04 -7.34
CA VAL A 528 0.80 0.73 -7.63
C VAL A 528 1.53 1.03 -6.32
N GLU A 529 2.85 0.92 -6.37
CA GLU A 529 3.75 1.30 -5.28
C GLU A 529 5.03 1.90 -5.86
N ILE A 530 5.83 2.52 -5.00
CA ILE A 530 7.16 2.98 -5.38
C ILE A 530 8.15 1.86 -5.05
N ASP A 531 8.94 1.46 -6.04
CA ASP A 531 10.03 0.51 -5.90
C ASP A 531 11.36 1.21 -6.20
N THR A 532 12.43 0.73 -5.57
CA THR A 532 13.81 1.21 -5.74
C THR A 532 14.57 0.24 -6.63
N LEU A 533 14.83 0.61 -7.87
CA LEU A 533 15.67 -0.19 -8.77
C LEU A 533 17.11 0.29 -8.69
N LEU A 534 18.05 -0.60 -8.39
CA LEU A 534 19.48 -0.30 -8.48
C LEU A 534 19.84 -0.08 -9.95
N THR A 535 20.20 1.16 -10.32
CA THR A 535 20.52 1.53 -11.70
C THR A 535 22.00 1.56 -11.97
N HIS A 536 22.80 2.01 -11.00
CA HIS A 536 24.24 2.07 -11.15
C HIS A 536 24.91 1.60 -9.87
N GLN A 537 25.81 0.62 -10.01
CA GLN A 537 26.74 0.26 -8.94
C GLN A 537 28.13 0.64 -9.41
N LYS A 538 28.60 1.82 -8.99
CA LYS A 538 29.97 2.24 -9.25
C LYS A 538 30.86 1.74 -8.12
N ILE A 539 31.74 0.81 -8.48
CA ILE A 539 32.87 0.44 -7.63
C ILE A 539 33.94 1.49 -7.89
N SER A 540 34.04 2.47 -6.99
CA SER A 540 35.25 3.28 -6.94
C SER A 540 36.26 2.47 -6.14
N ILE A 541 37.10 1.70 -6.85
CA ILE A 541 38.42 1.41 -6.33
C ILE A 541 39.05 2.78 -6.24
N GLN A 542 39.08 3.35 -5.03
CA GLN A 542 39.80 4.58 -4.82
C GLN A 542 41.23 4.28 -5.30
N ASP A 543 41.72 5.04 -6.28
CA ASP A 543 43.15 5.12 -6.55
C ASP A 543 43.83 5.06 -5.20
N THR A 544 44.59 3.98 -4.97
CA THR A 544 45.11 3.57 -3.66
C THR A 544 45.39 4.82 -2.83
N LEU A 545 44.54 5.08 -1.82
CA LEU A 545 44.68 6.28 -1.01
C LEU A 545 46.13 6.29 -0.52
N PRO A 546 46.92 7.32 -0.86
CA PRO A 546 48.35 7.27 -0.62
C PRO A 546 48.59 7.10 0.88
N ASP A 547 49.49 6.20 1.25
CA ASP A 547 49.83 5.97 2.65
C ASP A 547 50.09 7.29 3.37
N ILE A 548 49.33 7.54 4.43
CA ILE A 548 49.48 8.75 5.23
C ILE A 548 50.82 8.66 5.95
N THR A 549 51.68 9.64 5.68
CA THR A 549 52.96 9.76 6.36
C THR A 549 52.74 10.10 7.84
N TRP A 550 53.68 9.71 8.71
CA TRP A 550 53.62 10.05 10.14
C TRP A 550 53.47 11.56 10.40
N ARG A 551 53.99 12.42 9.50
CA ARG A 551 53.81 13.88 9.58
C ARG A 551 52.36 14.31 9.35
N GLN A 552 51.65 13.63 8.46
CA GLN A 552 50.24 13.86 8.21
C GLN A 552 49.39 13.34 9.37
N TYR A 553 49.69 12.17 9.94
CA TYR A 553 49.04 11.69 11.17
C TYR A 553 49.15 12.70 12.32
N LEU A 554 50.35 13.25 12.55
CA LEU A 554 50.55 14.30 13.56
C LEU A 554 49.79 15.58 13.23
N LYS A 555 49.68 15.94 11.95
CA LYS A 555 48.91 17.12 11.52
C LYS A 555 47.42 16.92 11.81
N ILE A 556 46.87 15.77 11.43
CA ILE A 556 45.47 15.40 11.65
C ILE A 556 45.17 15.41 13.15
N PHE A 557 45.98 14.68 13.94
CA PHE A 557 45.86 14.66 15.40
C PHE A 557 45.87 16.07 16.00
N ARG A 558 46.76 16.95 15.54
CA ARG A 558 46.83 18.33 16.06
C ARG A 558 45.56 19.13 15.76
N GLU A 559 44.99 18.96 14.57
CA GLU A 559 43.76 19.68 14.21
C GLU A 559 42.54 19.08 14.93
N ASP A 560 42.44 17.74 15.02
CA ASP A 560 41.39 17.06 15.80
C ASP A 560 41.45 17.41 17.30
N PHE A 561 42.65 17.54 17.87
CA PHE A 561 42.83 17.93 19.26
C PHE A 561 42.31 19.36 19.53
N LYS A 562 42.40 20.25 18.53
CA LYS A 562 41.78 21.58 18.62
C LYS A 562 40.27 21.49 18.45
N TRP A 563 39.78 20.68 17.52
CA TRP A 563 38.34 20.47 17.32
C TRP A 563 37.64 19.94 18.56
N ALA A 564 38.33 19.22 19.46
CA ALA A 564 37.73 18.65 20.66
C ALA A 564 37.11 19.69 21.62
N VAL A 565 37.50 20.97 21.51
CA VAL A 565 36.94 22.09 22.29
C VAL A 565 35.67 22.69 21.68
N ALA A 566 35.36 22.35 20.42
CA ALA A 566 34.22 22.91 19.71
C ALA A 566 32.93 22.27 20.22
N VAL A 567 32.01 23.10 20.70
CA VAL A 567 30.64 22.69 21.10
C VAL A 567 29.71 22.94 19.91
N ASP A 568 28.60 22.20 19.85
CA ASP A 568 27.56 22.30 18.82
C ASP A 568 28.14 22.19 17.40
N LEU A 569 28.75 21.04 17.14
CA LEU A 569 29.24 20.71 15.80
C LEU A 569 28.06 20.44 14.87
N GLU A 570 28.11 21.04 13.69
CA GLU A 570 27.15 20.81 12.61
C GLU A 570 27.90 20.46 11.33
N TYR A 571 27.26 19.79 10.37
CA TYR A 571 27.81 19.56 9.03
C TYR A 571 26.79 19.88 7.93
N TYR A 572 27.25 20.20 6.72
CA TYR A 572 26.38 20.48 5.57
C TYR A 572 25.82 19.19 4.96
N GLN A 573 24.52 19.16 4.65
CA GLN A 573 23.88 18.00 4.02
C GLN A 573 24.32 17.83 2.55
N ASN A 574 24.51 18.94 1.82
CA ASN A 574 25.15 19.01 0.51
C ASN A 574 26.09 20.22 0.43
N LEU A 575 27.10 20.16 -0.44
CA LEU A 575 28.12 21.22 -0.60
C LEU A 575 27.56 22.56 -1.09
N ASP A 576 26.38 22.54 -1.73
CA ASP A 576 25.71 23.72 -2.31
C ASP A 576 24.51 24.20 -1.48
N ASP A 577 24.17 23.53 -0.38
CA ASP A 577 22.98 23.81 0.43
C ASP A 577 23.29 24.55 1.74
N SER A 578 22.34 25.39 2.19
CA SER A 578 22.48 26.12 3.47
C SER A 578 21.98 25.32 4.68
N THR A 579 21.44 24.13 4.45
CA THR A 579 20.91 23.23 5.46
C THR A 579 22.05 22.47 6.17
N THR A 580 22.02 22.53 7.50
CA THR A 580 23.01 21.87 8.36
C THR A 580 22.33 20.84 9.26
N CYS A 581 23.09 19.79 9.60
CA CYS A 581 22.68 18.73 10.52
C CYS A 581 23.61 18.67 11.72
N ASP A 582 23.08 18.29 12.87
CA ASP A 582 23.85 18.08 14.10
C ASP A 582 24.88 16.95 13.92
N CYS A 583 26.14 17.24 14.23
CA CYS A 583 27.23 16.28 14.29
C CYS A 583 27.38 15.75 15.72
N ARG A 584 26.83 14.57 16.01
CA ARG A 584 26.86 13.96 17.34
C ARG A 584 27.53 12.59 17.33
N PHE A 585 28.06 12.18 18.48
CA PHE A 585 28.63 10.85 18.66
C PHE A 585 27.55 9.76 18.46
N ASN A 586 27.80 8.84 17.52
CA ASN A 586 26.94 7.68 17.27
C ASN A 586 27.78 6.39 17.34
N PRO A 587 27.52 5.49 18.30
CA PRO A 587 28.25 4.22 18.44
C PRO A 587 28.19 3.33 17.19
N ASP A 588 27.05 3.32 16.49
CA ASP A 588 26.86 2.50 15.30
C ASP A 588 27.73 3.01 14.14
N SER A 589 27.80 4.34 13.98
CA SER A 589 28.68 4.97 12.99
C SER A 589 30.15 4.68 13.30
N VAL A 590 30.55 4.74 14.58
CA VAL A 590 31.94 4.41 14.96
C VAL A 590 32.28 2.96 14.63
N ALA A 591 31.37 2.03 14.90
CA ALA A 591 31.58 0.61 14.59
C ALA A 591 31.71 0.35 13.08
N VAL A 592 30.95 1.07 12.24
CA VAL A 592 31.00 0.93 10.77
C VAL A 592 32.34 1.44 10.20
N TYR A 593 32.86 2.56 10.71
CA TYR A 593 34.03 3.22 10.14
C TYR A 593 35.37 2.85 10.81
N HIS A 594 35.35 2.15 11.95
CA HIS A 594 36.53 1.88 12.79
C HIS A 594 37.75 1.36 12.00
N ASP A 595 37.55 0.44 11.06
CA ASP A 595 38.62 -0.21 10.30
C ASP A 595 38.87 0.42 8.91
N SER A 596 38.24 1.56 8.60
CA SER A 596 38.31 2.17 7.27
C SER A 596 39.48 3.14 7.11
N LEU A 597 40.28 2.99 6.04
CA LEU A 597 41.37 3.94 5.70
C LEU A 597 40.87 5.37 5.39
N ILE A 598 39.58 5.53 5.05
CA ILE A 598 38.99 6.85 4.78
C ILE A 598 39.00 7.74 6.02
N VAL A 599 38.97 7.14 7.22
CA VAL A 599 38.95 7.85 8.51
C VAL A 599 40.10 8.84 8.61
N TRP A 600 41.26 8.51 8.06
CA TRP A 600 42.45 9.35 8.14
C TRP A 600 42.58 10.35 6.98
N HIS A 601 41.76 10.20 5.94
CA HIS A 601 41.72 11.08 4.78
C HIS A 601 40.59 12.11 4.86
N ALA A 602 39.47 11.76 5.51
CA ALA A 602 38.33 12.62 5.77
C ALA A 602 38.54 13.48 7.03
N TRP A 603 39.36 14.51 6.91
CA TRP A 603 39.63 15.47 7.97
C TRP A 603 39.60 16.91 7.42
N GLN A 604 39.43 17.88 8.33
CA GLN A 604 39.48 19.29 7.97
C GLN A 604 40.33 20.10 8.96
N PRO A 605 41.00 21.18 8.51
CA PRO A 605 41.72 22.08 9.40
C PRO A 605 40.79 22.69 10.45
N TYR A 606 41.30 22.95 11.66
CA TYR A 606 40.52 23.61 12.69
C TYR A 606 40.14 25.03 12.29
N SER A 607 38.84 25.32 12.32
CA SER A 607 38.27 26.65 12.08
C SER A 607 37.26 26.93 13.18
N LYS A 608 37.51 27.98 13.96
CA LYS A 608 36.59 28.40 15.03
C LYS A 608 35.66 29.46 14.47
N SER A 609 34.35 29.32 14.69
CA SER A 609 33.41 30.41 14.42
C SER A 609 33.81 31.66 15.23
N SER A 610 33.86 32.83 14.59
CA SER A 610 34.22 34.10 15.24
C SER A 610 33.11 34.67 16.12
N ASP A 611 31.91 34.08 16.06
CA ASP A 611 30.72 34.53 16.79
C ASP A 611 30.30 33.46 17.80
N ASN A 612 30.13 33.86 19.08
CA ASN A 612 29.82 32.95 20.18
C ASN A 612 28.40 32.33 20.11
N HIS A 613 27.62 32.66 19.07
CA HIS A 613 26.26 32.20 18.83
C HIS A 613 26.11 31.37 17.54
N LEU A 614 27.20 31.07 16.84
CA LEU A 614 27.19 30.27 15.60
C LEU A 614 27.86 28.92 15.85
N SER A 615 27.17 27.83 15.47
CA SER A 615 27.64 26.45 15.51
C SER A 615 28.92 26.25 14.69
N ASN A 616 29.76 25.32 15.13
CA ASN A 616 31.02 25.04 14.46
C ASN A 616 30.79 24.07 13.29
N LYS A 617 31.08 24.50 12.06
CA LYS A 617 30.66 23.77 10.85
C LYS A 617 31.74 22.87 10.26
N LEU A 618 31.35 21.64 9.93
CA LEU A 618 32.11 20.64 9.20
C LEU A 618 31.63 20.56 7.75
N LYS A 619 32.55 20.17 6.85
CA LYS A 619 32.29 20.10 5.41
C LYS A 619 31.12 19.18 5.05
N ASP A 620 31.05 18.00 5.65
CA ASP A 620 30.08 16.95 5.33
C ASP A 620 29.98 15.92 6.47
N SER A 621 29.03 14.99 6.36
CA SER A 621 28.79 13.92 7.34
C SER A 621 29.96 12.95 7.48
N LEU A 622 30.75 12.76 6.42
CA LEU A 622 31.89 11.85 6.41
C LEU A 622 33.01 12.39 7.30
N VAL A 623 33.30 13.69 7.23
CA VAL A 623 34.25 14.37 8.13
C VAL A 623 33.79 14.30 9.58
N CYS A 624 32.48 14.49 9.84
CA CYS A 624 31.88 14.34 11.17
C CYS A 624 32.13 12.95 11.76
N ASN A 625 31.69 11.90 11.07
CA ASN A 625 31.80 10.52 11.56
C ASN A 625 33.27 10.10 11.71
N SER A 626 34.12 10.44 10.75
CA SER A 626 35.54 10.11 10.79
C SER A 626 36.26 10.79 11.97
N MET A 627 35.89 12.02 12.31
CA MET A 627 36.46 12.73 13.46
C MET A 627 36.13 12.05 14.79
N PHE A 628 34.88 11.61 14.99
CA PHE A 628 34.49 10.87 16.19
C PHE A 628 35.20 9.52 16.30
N VAL A 629 35.40 8.81 15.19
CA VAL A 629 36.20 7.56 15.17
C VAL A 629 37.64 7.83 15.59
N ARG A 630 38.28 8.88 15.05
CA ARG A 630 39.66 9.24 15.41
C ARG A 630 39.79 9.63 16.88
N TRP A 631 38.86 10.41 17.41
CA TRP A 631 38.82 10.76 18.84
C TRP A 631 38.70 9.54 19.74
N ASP A 632 37.81 8.62 19.42
CA ASP A 632 37.69 7.36 20.15
C ASP A 632 38.99 6.54 20.08
N PHE A 633 39.61 6.44 18.91
CA PHE A 633 40.90 5.77 18.73
C PHE A 633 42.02 6.41 19.57
N TYR A 634 42.14 7.75 19.57
CA TYR A 634 43.13 8.45 20.39
C TYR A 634 42.89 8.23 21.88
N ALA A 635 41.64 8.31 22.31
CA ALA A 635 41.23 8.07 23.69
C ALA A 635 41.66 6.67 24.16
N HIS A 636 41.46 5.65 23.32
CA HIS A 636 41.93 4.28 23.60
C HIS A 636 43.44 4.19 23.74
N ILE A 637 44.23 4.82 22.86
CA ILE A 637 45.69 4.86 22.97
C ILE A 637 46.12 5.50 24.29
N PHE A 638 45.57 6.67 24.62
CA PHE A 638 45.93 7.38 25.85
C PHE A 638 45.52 6.60 27.11
N ARG A 639 44.40 5.88 27.09
CA ARG A 639 44.02 4.95 28.15
C ARG A 639 45.04 3.84 28.35
N TRP A 640 45.54 3.24 27.27
CA TRP A 640 46.60 2.22 27.35
C TRP A 640 47.91 2.81 27.88
N CYS A 641 48.32 3.98 27.39
CA CYS A 641 49.50 4.68 27.90
C CYS A 641 49.37 4.99 29.39
N TRP A 642 48.19 5.36 29.85
CA TRP A 642 47.89 5.60 31.26
C TRP A 642 48.03 4.32 32.11
N ILE A 643 47.49 3.19 31.65
CA ILE A 643 47.62 1.88 32.33
C ILE A 643 49.10 1.47 32.43
N VAL A 644 49.85 1.61 31.32
CA VAL A 644 51.29 1.29 31.29
C VAL A 644 52.07 2.21 32.24
N ALA A 645 51.78 3.51 32.24
CA ALA A 645 52.39 4.46 33.16
C ALA A 645 52.12 4.09 34.63
N ALA A 646 50.89 3.68 34.96
CA ALA A 646 50.53 3.20 36.30
C ALA A 646 51.35 1.97 36.71
N GLY A 647 51.51 1.00 35.79
CA GLY A 647 52.33 -0.19 36.01
C GLY A 647 53.81 0.14 36.23
N ILE A 648 54.37 1.06 35.46
CA ILE A 648 55.75 1.55 35.62
C ILE A 648 55.92 2.22 36.99
N ILE A 649 55.00 3.10 37.40
CA ILE A 649 55.03 3.74 38.71
C ILE A 649 55.05 2.69 39.82
N ALA A 650 54.16 1.69 39.76
CA ALA A 650 54.09 0.62 40.75
C ALA A 650 55.37 -0.22 40.80
N LEU A 651 55.92 -0.58 39.63
CA LEU A 651 57.17 -1.34 39.52
C LEU A 651 58.35 -0.58 40.13
N PHE A 652 58.53 0.69 39.76
CA PHE A 652 59.63 1.49 40.28
C PHE A 652 59.42 1.89 41.75
N TYR A 653 58.17 1.98 42.22
CA TYR A 653 57.86 2.13 43.64
C TYR A 653 58.32 0.90 44.43
N PHE A 654 57.96 -0.30 43.97
CA PHE A 654 58.40 -1.56 44.59
C PHE A 654 59.94 -1.70 44.55
N LEU A 655 60.57 -1.38 43.41
CA LEU A 655 62.02 -1.40 43.28
C LEU A 655 62.70 -0.43 44.26
N SER A 656 62.13 0.77 44.45
CA SER A 656 62.66 1.73 45.41
C SER A 656 62.59 1.22 46.86
N LEU A 657 61.48 0.58 47.24
CA LEU A 657 61.33 -0.05 48.56
C LEU A 657 62.29 -1.22 48.76
N TYR A 658 62.48 -2.04 47.73
CA TYR A 658 63.42 -3.16 47.76
C TYR A 658 64.86 -2.69 47.97
N LEU A 659 65.32 -1.71 47.19
CA LEU A 659 66.68 -1.16 47.31
C LEU A 659 66.91 -0.46 48.66
N GLU A 660 65.92 0.31 49.16
CA GLU A 660 66.00 0.92 50.49
C GLU A 660 66.05 -0.13 51.62
N ARG A 661 65.25 -1.20 51.52
CA ARG A 661 65.17 -2.27 52.53
C ARG A 661 66.46 -3.09 52.62
N PHE A 662 67.07 -3.43 51.47
CA PHE A 662 68.28 -4.25 51.42
C PHE A 662 69.58 -3.43 51.37
N LYS A 663 69.51 -2.09 51.39
CA LYS A 663 70.65 -1.16 51.28
C LYS A 663 71.51 -1.43 50.03
N ILE A 664 70.87 -1.78 48.92
CA ILE A 664 71.52 -2.08 47.64
C ILE A 664 71.48 -0.83 46.77
N GLY A 665 72.63 -0.40 46.26
CA GLY A 665 72.77 0.80 45.42
C GLY A 665 73.04 2.08 46.21
N GLY A 666 74.02 2.87 45.76
CA GLY A 666 74.35 4.16 46.38
C GLY A 666 73.25 5.22 46.22
N LYS A 667 73.39 6.36 46.91
CA LYS A 667 72.41 7.48 46.84
C LYS A 667 72.04 7.90 45.41
N SER A 668 72.97 7.80 44.47
CA SER A 668 72.74 8.13 43.06
C SER A 668 71.71 7.22 42.37
N ALA A 669 71.73 5.91 42.64
CA ALA A 669 70.78 4.95 42.05
C ALA A 669 69.36 5.20 42.58
N LEU A 670 69.24 5.47 43.88
CA LEU A 670 67.96 5.81 44.50
C LEU A 670 67.38 7.14 43.97
N ASN A 671 68.24 8.14 43.72
CA ASN A 671 67.83 9.40 43.12
C ASN A 671 67.39 9.23 41.66
N ALA A 672 68.06 8.36 40.89
CA ALA A 672 67.66 8.06 39.52
C ALA A 672 66.27 7.39 39.45
N ILE A 673 65.99 6.44 40.34
CA ILE A 673 64.67 5.79 40.43
C ILE A 673 63.58 6.79 40.83
N LYS A 674 63.86 7.69 41.78
CA LYS A 674 62.93 8.75 42.17
C LYS A 674 62.67 9.73 41.02
N ALA A 675 63.68 10.04 40.22
CA ALA A 675 63.49 10.85 39.01
C ALA A 675 62.60 10.14 37.98
N ILE A 676 62.80 8.84 37.75
CA ILE A 676 61.93 8.02 36.87
C ILE A 676 60.49 8.01 37.38
N GLN A 677 60.27 7.81 38.69
CA GLN A 677 58.93 7.86 39.29
C GLN A 677 58.23 9.20 39.04
N VAL A 678 58.94 10.32 39.20
CA VAL A 678 58.38 11.66 38.94
C VAL A 678 58.03 11.83 37.46
N ILE A 679 58.92 11.43 36.55
CA ILE A 679 58.66 11.51 35.10
C ILE A 679 57.46 10.63 34.72
N SER A 680 57.39 9.40 35.23
CA SER A 680 56.27 8.48 34.99
C SER A 680 54.96 9.01 35.57
N PHE A 681 55.00 9.69 36.72
CA PHE A 681 53.82 10.33 37.30
C PHE A 681 53.32 11.51 36.46
N VAL A 682 54.22 12.36 35.96
CA VAL A 682 53.85 13.44 35.02
C VAL A 682 53.22 12.86 33.75
N PHE A 683 53.82 11.79 33.21
CA PHE A 683 53.28 11.09 32.04
C PHE A 683 51.91 10.44 32.32
N PHE A 684 51.71 9.87 33.51
CA PHE A 684 50.43 9.32 33.97
C PHE A 684 49.34 10.39 34.00
N ILE A 685 49.62 11.57 34.56
CA ILE A 685 48.64 12.67 34.61
C ILE A 685 48.35 13.22 33.21
N LEU A 686 49.36 13.33 32.36
CA LEU A 686 49.17 13.80 30.98
C LEU A 686 48.32 12.83 30.15
N THR A 687 48.56 11.52 30.28
CA THR A 687 47.84 10.49 29.52
C THR A 687 46.40 10.31 29.98
N ILE A 688 46.10 10.35 31.30
CA ILE A 688 44.72 10.36 31.78
C ILE A 688 43.97 11.62 31.33
N SER A 689 44.64 12.77 31.37
CA SER A 689 44.07 14.05 30.93
C SER A 689 43.67 14.00 29.45
N CYS A 690 44.58 13.55 28.58
CA CYS A 690 44.30 13.39 27.16
C CYS A 690 43.24 12.32 26.87
N TRP A 691 43.21 11.23 27.63
CA TRP A 691 42.18 10.19 27.50
C TRP A 691 40.78 10.78 27.74
N PHE A 692 40.59 11.45 28.88
CA PHE A 692 39.28 12.03 29.20
C PHE A 692 38.88 13.14 28.23
N TYR A 693 39.82 14.00 27.84
CA TYR A 693 39.57 15.12 26.93
C TYR A 693 39.13 14.69 25.52
N LEU A 694 39.75 13.64 24.99
CA LEU A 694 39.47 13.17 23.63
C LEU A 694 38.35 12.13 23.58
N SER A 695 37.88 11.62 24.73
CA SER A 695 36.87 10.59 24.74
C SER A 695 35.49 11.18 24.43
N PRO A 696 34.83 10.80 23.32
CA PRO A 696 33.52 11.33 22.97
C PRO A 696 32.38 10.71 23.78
N THR A 697 32.66 9.66 24.57
CA THR A 697 31.68 8.97 25.42
C THR A 697 31.53 9.59 26.81
N ILE A 698 32.30 10.63 27.12
CA ILE A 698 32.29 11.30 28.43
C ILE A 698 31.59 12.64 28.30
N ASP A 699 30.30 12.68 28.62
CA ASP A 699 29.43 13.85 28.41
C ASP A 699 29.88 15.13 29.14
N LEU A 700 30.69 15.03 30.20
CA LEU A 700 31.04 16.18 31.03
C LEU A 700 32.28 16.95 30.54
N ILE A 701 33.32 16.24 30.11
CA ILE A 701 34.64 16.82 29.79
C ILE A 701 35.26 16.24 28.51
N GLY A 702 34.53 15.36 27.83
CA GLY A 702 34.92 14.69 26.60
C GLY A 702 34.85 15.59 25.38
N ALA A 703 35.34 15.08 24.25
CA ALA A 703 35.38 15.84 23.02
C ALA A 703 33.96 16.28 22.60
N SER A 704 33.81 17.54 22.21
CA SER A 704 32.51 18.16 21.84
C SER A 704 31.49 18.32 22.98
N SER A 705 31.86 18.10 24.24
CA SER A 705 30.97 18.35 25.39
C SER A 705 30.94 19.83 25.79
N GLU A 706 29.84 20.28 26.42
CA GLU A 706 29.70 21.65 26.96
C GLU A 706 30.79 22.01 28.00
N GLY A 707 31.35 21.01 28.69
CA GLY A 707 32.43 21.19 29.68
C GLY A 707 33.84 20.97 29.13
N SER A 708 34.01 20.79 27.82
CA SER A 708 35.31 20.62 27.15
C SER A 708 36.16 21.90 27.19
N ASN A 709 36.77 22.19 28.33
CA ASN A 709 37.67 23.33 28.49
C ASN A 709 39.11 22.85 28.68
N ILE A 710 39.96 23.12 27.68
CA ILE A 710 41.40 22.79 27.74
C ILE A 710 42.10 23.41 28.97
N GLY A 711 41.60 24.54 29.48
CA GLY A 711 42.10 25.20 30.69
C GLY A 711 41.89 24.39 31.97
N LEU A 712 40.81 23.61 32.07
CA LEU A 712 40.51 22.78 33.26
C LEU A 712 41.52 21.61 33.40
N LEU A 713 42.03 21.09 32.27
CA LEU A 713 43.10 20.09 32.23
C LEU A 713 44.44 20.66 32.68
N PHE A 714 44.77 21.89 32.29
CA PHE A 714 46.00 22.55 32.75
C PHE A 714 45.91 22.94 34.24
N ILE A 715 44.74 23.34 34.73
CA ILE A 715 44.52 23.65 36.15
C ILE A 715 44.73 22.39 37.02
N SER A 716 44.22 21.23 36.61
CA SER A 716 44.42 19.98 37.36
C SER A 716 45.88 19.48 37.33
N LEU A 717 46.59 19.65 36.20
CA LEU A 717 48.03 19.40 36.06
C LEU A 717 48.86 20.29 36.99
N ILE A 718 48.56 21.59 37.05
CA ILE A 718 49.25 22.55 37.93
C ILE A 718 48.96 22.24 39.41
N PHE A 719 47.71 21.97 39.76
CA PHE A 719 47.33 21.64 41.14
C PHE A 719 47.97 20.33 41.60
N GLY A 720 48.01 19.30 40.74
CA GLY A 720 48.69 18.04 41.01
C GLY A 720 50.21 18.18 41.17
N ALA A 721 50.84 19.02 40.35
CA ALA A 721 52.27 19.33 40.49
C ALA A 721 52.59 20.10 41.78
N ILE A 722 51.75 21.07 42.15
CA ILE A 722 51.87 21.83 43.41
C ILE A 722 51.67 20.92 44.62
N LEU A 723 50.64 20.06 44.60
CA LEU A 723 50.37 19.12 45.69
C LEU A 723 51.49 18.08 45.83
N GLY A 724 52.01 17.56 44.72
CA GLY A 724 53.17 16.66 44.71
C GLY A 724 54.45 17.34 45.24
N TRP A 725 54.67 18.60 44.88
CA TRP A 725 55.77 19.40 45.42
C TRP A 725 55.62 19.64 46.93
N LEU A 726 54.41 19.96 47.41
CA LEU A 726 54.11 20.15 48.83
C LEU A 726 54.33 18.86 49.63
N ILE A 727 53.87 17.71 49.14
CA ILE A 727 54.09 16.40 49.78
C ILE A 727 55.58 16.04 49.81
N HIS A 728 56.33 16.30 48.72
CA HIS A 728 57.78 16.09 48.68
C HIS A 728 58.54 17.01 49.65
N SER A 729 58.14 18.27 49.74
CA SER A 729 58.70 19.26 50.67
C SER A 729 58.46 18.86 52.12
N TRP A 730 57.24 18.42 52.45
CA TRP A 730 56.87 17.92 53.76
C TRP A 730 57.68 16.67 54.15
N TYR A 731 57.85 15.71 53.22
CA TYR A 731 58.68 14.52 53.43
C TYR A 731 60.17 14.83 53.64
N LYS A 732 60.71 15.88 53.00
CA LYS A 732 62.08 16.36 53.25
C LYS A 732 62.22 17.05 54.61
N SER A 733 61.23 17.82 55.04
CA SER A 733 61.25 18.52 56.33
C SER A 733 61.28 17.56 57.54
N GLY A 734 60.63 16.39 57.42
CA GLY A 734 60.63 15.34 58.44
C GLY A 734 61.95 14.57 58.63
N LYS A 735 62.99 14.83 57.81
CA LYS A 735 64.32 14.21 57.93
C LYS A 735 65.42 15.15 58.47
N SER A 736 65.06 16.29 59.06
CA SER A 736 65.99 17.15 59.80
C SER A 736 65.96 16.86 61.30
N VAL A 737 66.47 15.69 61.70
CA VAL A 737 66.88 15.47 63.10
C VAL A 737 68.22 16.19 63.29
N PRO A 738 68.36 17.13 64.25
CA PRO A 738 69.60 17.86 64.46
C PRO A 738 70.69 16.92 64.98
N LYS A 739 71.89 17.05 64.39
CA LYS A 739 73.13 16.49 64.94
C LYS A 739 73.50 17.26 66.23
N ASN A 740 73.56 16.52 67.33
CA ASN A 740 74.25 16.79 68.60
C ASN A 740 73.61 17.75 69.64
N ARG A 741 73.24 17.19 70.82
CA ARG A 741 73.92 17.26 72.14
C ARG A 741 72.91 17.17 73.30
N PRO A 742 73.28 16.72 74.52
CA PRO A 742 74.42 15.89 74.93
C PRO A 742 74.12 14.39 74.89
#